data_AF-A0A174CF24-F1
#
_entry.id   AF-A0A174CF24-F1
#
_cell.length_a   1.000
_cell.length_b   1.000
_cell.length_c   1.000
_cell.angle_alpha   90.00
_cell.angle_beta   90.00
_cell.angle_gamma   90.00
#
_symmetry.space_group_name_H-M   'P 1'
#
loop_
_entity.id
_entity.type
_entity.pdbx_description
1 polymer ?
#
loop_
_entity_poly.entity_id
_entity_poly.type
_entity_poly.pdbx_seq_one_letter_code
_entity_poly.pdbx_strand_id
1 'polypeptide(L)'
;MTSSPLAFSKEPRPVYYKELDILGFDKYWNYARNDSYPYMWAEANNYFYRGRKVAQTKGGSCYTAPKIKILEDPEPDGQPLRFVDIPAMVEKNRRILEGLVQDTIKEVYNTYRKYQKKIDVFYVAFSGGKDSIVTLDIVQKALPHNTFKVLFGDTRMEFPDTYDLVNKVEAYCDDQQIDFIRARSEYDPEYTWNKFGPPATVTRWCCSAHKTVPQVLALRKKTGKSDFTGMAFIGIRASESVARSEYDYVSLGEKHKGQYSCNPILEWNSAELYLYIYSENLPLNEAYKKGHRRVGCLVCPRAAERNDYMSRVWYPEYFDKFLKIIERMYQKEFTNNEVLRNFVENGGWKARKNGRDLSIEIGYSESKKRGGQILTIETPRTEWKEWIKTVGVLLNDSSPYTILFRNKEHRFTVTETEKGYRVYIDEELAKEDPLFVKLLKNVFRKASCCINCHECEADCHYGCIFMKDGKVKVSDRCVHCSECHKVDKGCLIYKSLEMPKGGLVMSANKSLNCYSHHAPKIEWFTQFFNYKNDFDQKHSLGSQMYSFFKRFLRDADLLDKNGFSHTAEVINKLGLDDLSSWGIMLTNLSYTPQINWYVKRLKMLENYTKEYTLSLLVNDGAKESWVNDIWSSFGRFVELPFKEVGMGHSEKEKRHMVSITRTPWQNPNPRVILYSLYKFAEGCGGYYQFTLGRLLNHEIDSEGVSPTEIFGLDRDQMEKLLTGLSINYPEFINATFTLDLDNITLRSEKSSQDVLTLF
;
A
#
# COMPACT_ATOMS: atom_id res chain seq x y z
N MET A 1 14.80 16.29 -32.52
CA MET A 1 13.48 15.99 -31.94
C MET A 1 12.50 15.84 -33.10
N THR A 2 11.54 14.92 -33.00
CA THR A 2 10.43 14.78 -33.96
C THR A 2 9.16 15.32 -33.32
N SER A 3 8.18 15.81 -34.09
CA SER A 3 6.94 16.40 -33.58
C SER A 3 5.92 15.39 -33.01
N SER A 4 6.18 14.09 -33.12
CA SER A 4 5.29 13.04 -32.62
C SER A 4 5.63 12.67 -31.16
N PRO A 5 4.66 12.68 -30.23
CA PRO A 5 4.90 12.24 -28.86
C PRO A 5 5.24 10.75 -28.82
N LEU A 6 6.35 10.39 -28.17
CA LEU A 6 6.66 9.00 -27.86
C LEU A 6 5.75 8.56 -26.70
N ALA A 7 4.95 7.50 -26.91
CA ALA A 7 4.08 6.93 -25.87
C ALA A 7 4.84 6.42 -24.63
N PHE A 8 6.16 6.21 -24.73
CA PHE A 8 7.03 5.81 -23.63
C PHE A 8 8.49 6.17 -23.93
N SER A 9 9.13 7.00 -23.09
CA SER A 9 10.57 7.30 -23.18
C SER A 9 11.36 6.28 -22.36
N LYS A 10 12.38 5.64 -22.94
CA LYS A 10 13.33 4.79 -22.18
C LYS A 10 14.44 5.63 -21.50
N GLU A 11 14.22 6.93 -21.39
CA GLU A 11 15.04 7.92 -20.70
C GLU A 11 16.50 7.97 -21.22
N PRO A 12 16.73 8.42 -22.47
CA PRO A 12 18.07 8.68 -22.99
C PRO A 12 18.83 9.67 -22.09
N ARG A 13 20.11 9.37 -21.87
CA ARG A 13 21.00 10.23 -21.09
C ARG A 13 22.42 10.25 -21.67
N PRO A 14 23.17 11.33 -21.47
CA PRO A 14 24.57 11.40 -21.82
C PRO A 14 25.41 10.41 -20.98
N VAL A 15 26.48 9.91 -21.60
CA VAL A 15 27.47 9.02 -20.98
C VAL A 15 28.84 9.67 -21.07
N TYR A 16 29.52 9.67 -19.93
CA TYR A 16 30.78 10.35 -19.67
C TYR A 16 31.86 9.34 -19.31
N TYR A 17 33.14 9.72 -19.33
CA TYR A 17 34.23 8.74 -19.23
C TYR A 17 34.24 8.02 -17.87
N LYS A 18 33.84 8.70 -16.80
CA LYS A 18 33.75 8.12 -15.45
C LYS A 18 32.83 6.90 -15.40
N GLU A 19 31.71 6.93 -16.12
CA GLU A 19 30.86 5.74 -16.27
C GLU A 19 31.51 4.67 -17.14
N LEU A 20 32.15 5.06 -18.24
CA LEU A 20 32.81 4.13 -19.16
C LEU A 20 33.93 3.32 -18.46
N ASP A 21 34.77 4.00 -17.68
CA ASP A 21 35.87 3.39 -16.93
C ASP A 21 35.34 2.33 -15.95
N ILE A 22 34.32 2.66 -15.15
CA ILE A 22 33.76 1.71 -14.17
C ILE A 22 33.12 0.49 -14.83
N LEU A 23 32.53 0.67 -16.00
CA LEU A 23 31.95 -0.45 -16.76
C LEU A 23 33.00 -1.27 -17.52
N GLY A 24 34.27 -0.84 -17.53
CA GLY A 24 35.36 -1.51 -18.22
C GLY A 24 35.35 -1.33 -19.74
N PHE A 25 34.83 -0.21 -20.24
CA PHE A 25 34.89 0.12 -21.68
C PHE A 25 36.32 0.32 -22.18
N ASP A 26 37.22 0.78 -21.32
CA ASP A 26 38.65 1.02 -21.64
C ASP A 26 39.40 -0.25 -22.08
N LYS A 27 38.89 -1.43 -21.73
CA LYS A 27 39.40 -2.72 -22.21
C LYS A 27 39.15 -2.98 -23.69
N TYR A 28 38.23 -2.23 -24.30
CA TYR A 28 37.73 -2.45 -25.65
C TYR A 28 37.81 -1.20 -26.52
N TRP A 29 37.59 -0.02 -25.94
CA TRP A 29 37.51 1.26 -26.64
C TRP A 29 38.51 2.26 -26.06
N ASN A 30 39.15 3.03 -26.92
CA ASN A 30 40.03 4.13 -26.53
C ASN A 30 39.23 5.44 -26.41
N TYR A 31 39.54 6.30 -25.43
CA TYR A 31 38.90 7.61 -25.25
C TYR A 31 39.72 8.52 -24.32
N ALA A 32 39.59 9.83 -24.49
CA ALA A 32 40.47 10.84 -23.89
C ALA A 32 40.28 11.09 -22.37
N ARG A 33 39.43 10.30 -21.68
CA ARG A 33 39.11 10.43 -20.24
C ARG A 33 38.84 11.87 -19.79
N ASN A 34 37.95 12.54 -20.51
CA ASN A 34 37.59 13.94 -20.30
C ASN A 34 36.07 14.09 -20.22
N ASP A 35 35.58 14.80 -19.21
CA ASP A 35 34.15 14.98 -18.86
C ASP A 35 33.54 16.31 -19.38
N SER A 36 34.25 17.05 -20.24
CA SER A 36 33.77 18.32 -20.80
C SER A 36 32.52 18.12 -21.64
N TYR A 37 32.45 17.02 -22.39
CA TYR A 37 31.32 16.63 -23.22
C TYR A 37 31.09 15.12 -23.12
N PRO A 38 29.86 14.63 -23.33
CA PRO A 38 29.60 13.20 -23.35
C PRO A 38 30.19 12.54 -24.59
N TYR A 39 30.59 11.27 -24.47
CA TYR A 39 31.07 10.47 -25.60
C TYR A 39 29.93 9.80 -26.35
N MET A 40 28.88 9.40 -25.64
CA MET A 40 27.79 8.62 -26.19
C MET A 40 26.51 8.81 -25.38
N TRP A 41 25.44 8.13 -25.79
CA TRP A 41 24.17 8.12 -25.07
C TRP A 41 23.86 6.73 -24.53
N ALA A 42 23.18 6.67 -23.39
CA ALA A 42 22.64 5.44 -22.85
C ALA A 42 21.11 5.51 -22.80
N GLU A 43 20.47 4.41 -23.16
CA GLU A 43 19.03 4.23 -23.04
C GLU A 43 18.76 2.85 -22.42
N ALA A 44 18.06 2.85 -21.29
CA ALA A 44 17.95 1.68 -20.41
C ALA A 44 19.33 1.09 -20.04
N ASN A 45 19.68 -0.07 -20.59
CA ASN A 45 20.95 -0.76 -20.39
C ASN A 45 21.81 -0.81 -21.67
N ASN A 46 21.43 -0.08 -22.71
CA ASN A 46 22.08 -0.05 -24.02
C ASN A 46 22.85 1.25 -24.20
N TYR A 47 23.99 1.17 -24.89
CA TYR A 47 24.86 2.31 -25.18
C TYR A 47 24.91 2.55 -26.67
N PHE A 48 24.76 3.81 -27.05
CA PHE A 48 24.63 4.27 -28.42
C PHE A 48 25.70 5.30 -28.74
N TYR A 49 26.62 4.92 -29.61
CA TYR A 49 27.68 5.80 -30.10
C TYR A 49 27.42 6.15 -31.57
N ARG A 50 27.24 7.44 -31.84
CA ARG A 50 26.94 7.98 -33.19
C ARG A 50 25.79 7.25 -33.92
N GLY A 51 24.74 6.92 -33.17
CA GLY A 51 23.54 6.23 -33.67
C GLY A 51 23.63 4.70 -33.70
N ARG A 52 24.81 4.13 -33.47
CA ARG A 52 25.05 2.67 -33.45
C ARG A 52 24.93 2.11 -32.05
N LYS A 53 24.35 0.91 -31.89
CA LYS A 53 24.20 0.27 -30.58
C LYS A 53 25.45 -0.56 -30.27
N VAL A 54 26.43 0.08 -29.63
CA VAL A 54 27.79 -0.49 -29.48
C VAL A 54 27.95 -1.42 -28.28
N ALA A 55 27.14 -1.27 -27.23
CA ALA A 55 27.27 -2.09 -26.03
C ALA A 55 25.96 -2.24 -25.25
N GLN A 56 25.92 -3.25 -24.38
CA GLN A 56 24.85 -3.46 -23.43
C GLN A 56 25.41 -3.93 -22.08
N THR A 57 24.85 -3.44 -20.97
CA THR A 57 25.18 -3.93 -19.62
C THR A 57 24.15 -4.93 -19.10
N LYS A 58 24.58 -5.92 -18.32
CA LYS A 58 23.71 -6.89 -17.64
C LYS A 58 24.15 -7.12 -16.18
N GLY A 59 23.18 -7.25 -15.29
CA GLY A 59 23.40 -7.48 -13.86
C GLY A 59 23.99 -6.27 -13.15
N GLY A 60 24.63 -6.52 -12.02
CA GLY A 60 25.21 -5.51 -11.12
C GLY A 60 24.42 -5.40 -9.82
N SER A 61 25.14 -5.32 -8.72
CA SER A 61 24.61 -5.23 -7.35
C SER A 61 25.58 -4.39 -6.49
N CYS A 62 25.28 -4.16 -5.22
CA CYS A 62 26.21 -3.44 -4.34
C CYS A 62 27.58 -4.17 -4.13
N TYR A 63 27.70 -5.47 -4.41
CA TYR A 63 28.98 -6.20 -4.32
C TYR A 63 29.54 -6.67 -5.67
N THR A 64 28.69 -6.78 -6.68
CA THR A 64 29.04 -7.38 -7.98
C THR A 64 28.98 -6.33 -9.08
N ALA A 65 30.07 -6.16 -9.83
CA ALA A 65 30.11 -5.25 -10.96
C ALA A 65 29.13 -5.69 -12.08
N PRO A 66 28.44 -4.74 -12.74
CA PRO A 66 27.68 -5.05 -13.95
C PRO A 66 28.63 -5.53 -15.06
N LYS A 67 28.20 -6.54 -15.81
CA LYS A 67 28.97 -7.05 -16.96
C LYS A 67 28.61 -6.26 -18.20
N ILE A 68 29.63 -5.80 -18.92
CA ILE A 68 29.49 -5.19 -20.24
C ILE A 68 29.56 -6.27 -21.34
N LYS A 69 28.68 -6.16 -22.32
CA LYS A 69 28.70 -6.91 -23.58
C LYS A 69 28.91 -5.92 -24.72
N ILE A 70 30.05 -6.00 -25.38
CA ILE A 70 30.32 -5.26 -26.61
C ILE A 70 29.56 -5.92 -27.76
N LEU A 71 28.90 -5.11 -28.59
CA LEU A 71 28.05 -5.56 -29.69
C LEU A 71 28.60 -5.18 -31.06
N GLU A 72 29.40 -4.13 -31.12
CA GLU A 72 30.07 -3.66 -32.34
C GLU A 72 31.53 -3.34 -32.05
N ASP A 73 32.35 -3.42 -33.09
CA ASP A 73 33.78 -3.14 -33.00
C ASP A 73 34.08 -1.65 -32.74
N PRO A 74 35.24 -1.35 -32.10
CA PRO A 74 35.75 0.01 -31.93
C PRO A 74 35.88 0.81 -33.22
N GLU A 75 36.21 2.11 -33.12
CA GLU A 75 36.54 2.88 -34.34
C GLU A 75 37.76 2.24 -35.05
N PRO A 76 37.78 2.25 -36.40
CA PRO A 76 38.89 1.71 -37.18
C PRO A 76 40.25 2.26 -36.75
N ASP A 77 41.30 1.47 -36.97
CA ASP A 77 42.71 1.85 -36.72
C ASP A 77 43.00 2.27 -35.26
N GLY A 78 42.17 1.85 -34.29
CA GLY A 78 42.36 2.14 -32.88
C GLY A 78 42.08 3.60 -32.48
N GLN A 79 41.36 4.35 -33.34
CA GLN A 79 41.01 5.74 -33.08
C GLN A 79 40.15 5.89 -31.80
N PRO A 80 40.33 6.96 -31.02
CA PRO A 80 39.55 7.17 -29.81
C PRO A 80 38.10 7.56 -30.12
N LEU A 81 37.20 7.28 -29.16
CA LEU A 81 35.84 7.83 -29.18
C LEU A 81 35.90 9.36 -29.23
N ARG A 82 35.00 9.92 -30.04
CA ARG A 82 34.81 11.36 -30.15
C ARG A 82 33.66 11.82 -29.28
N PHE A 83 33.71 13.07 -28.85
CA PHE A 83 32.59 13.69 -28.17
C PHE A 83 31.37 13.81 -29.07
N VAL A 84 30.20 13.83 -28.43
CA VAL A 84 28.98 14.35 -29.04
C VAL A 84 29.20 15.84 -29.30
N ASP A 85 28.94 16.28 -30.52
CA ASP A 85 28.95 17.70 -30.89
C ASP A 85 27.71 18.38 -30.30
N ILE A 86 27.81 18.80 -29.04
CA ILE A 86 26.72 19.44 -28.29
C ILE A 86 26.29 20.75 -28.96
N PRO A 87 27.18 21.68 -29.37
CA PRO A 87 26.76 22.89 -30.08
C PRO A 87 25.95 22.60 -31.34
N ALA A 88 26.40 21.71 -32.23
CA ALA A 88 25.66 21.38 -33.44
C ALA A 88 24.34 20.68 -33.12
N MET A 89 24.30 19.84 -32.08
CA MET A 89 23.08 19.18 -31.62
C MET A 89 22.05 20.19 -31.09
N VAL A 90 22.46 21.16 -30.27
CA VAL A 90 21.58 22.23 -29.77
C VAL A 90 21.08 23.06 -30.94
N GLU A 91 21.96 23.50 -31.84
CA GLU A 91 21.59 24.30 -33.01
C GLU A 91 20.52 23.62 -33.86
N LYS A 92 20.72 22.35 -34.18
CA LYS A 92 19.80 21.55 -35.00
C LYS A 92 18.40 21.44 -34.38
N ASN A 93 18.28 21.57 -33.06
CA ASN A 93 17.02 21.43 -32.33
C ASN A 93 16.45 22.76 -31.82
N ARG A 94 17.15 23.88 -32.03
CA ARG A 94 16.83 25.20 -31.45
C ARG A 94 15.37 25.59 -31.61
N ARG A 95 14.85 25.59 -32.86
CA ARG A 95 13.48 26.03 -33.16
C ARG A 95 12.40 25.25 -32.38
N ILE A 96 12.58 23.93 -32.24
CA ILE A 96 11.61 23.09 -31.51
C ILE A 96 11.73 23.34 -30.00
N LEU A 97 12.97 23.44 -29.50
CA LEU A 97 13.23 23.68 -28.09
C LEU A 97 12.71 25.05 -27.63
N GLU A 98 12.94 26.11 -28.41
CA GLU A 98 12.46 27.46 -28.11
C GLU A 98 10.92 27.51 -27.99
N GLY A 99 10.19 26.85 -28.90
CA GLY A 99 8.73 26.76 -28.82
C GLY A 99 8.26 26.10 -27.53
N LEU A 100 8.82 24.92 -27.20
CA LEU A 100 8.53 24.19 -25.96
C LEU A 100 8.79 25.04 -24.71
N VAL A 101 9.93 25.73 -24.68
CA VAL A 101 10.33 26.58 -23.55
C VAL A 101 9.38 27.76 -23.38
N GLN A 102 9.06 28.48 -24.46
CA GLN A 102 8.16 29.63 -24.41
C GLN A 102 6.75 29.24 -23.97
N ASP A 103 6.21 28.13 -24.47
CA ASP A 103 4.92 27.61 -24.05
C ASP A 103 4.92 27.23 -22.57
N THR A 104 5.98 26.57 -22.11
CA THR A 104 6.14 26.19 -20.69
C THR A 104 6.21 27.41 -19.77
N ILE A 105 7.01 28.43 -20.12
CA ILE A 105 7.12 29.69 -19.35
C ILE A 105 5.76 30.39 -19.27
N LYS A 106 5.06 30.48 -20.40
CA LYS A 106 3.71 31.09 -20.47
C LYS A 106 2.72 30.35 -19.57
N GLU A 107 2.74 29.02 -19.57
CA GLU A 107 1.84 28.22 -18.74
C GLU A 107 2.12 28.36 -17.24
N VAL A 108 3.39 28.40 -16.84
CA VAL A 108 3.80 28.68 -15.45
C VAL A 108 3.29 30.05 -15.00
N TYR A 109 3.49 31.09 -15.82
CA TYR A 109 3.02 32.44 -15.51
C TYR A 109 1.49 32.51 -15.39
N ASN A 110 0.76 31.90 -16.34
CA ASN A 110 -0.71 31.86 -16.31
C ASN A 110 -1.23 31.13 -15.07
N THR A 111 -0.57 30.04 -14.69
CA THR A 111 -0.88 29.29 -13.47
C THR A 111 -0.65 30.15 -12.23
N TYR A 112 0.52 30.78 -12.11
CA TYR A 112 0.79 31.72 -11.02
C TYR A 112 -0.31 32.81 -10.92
N ARG A 113 -0.63 33.48 -12.04
CA ARG A 113 -1.66 34.54 -12.06
C ARG A 113 -3.04 34.05 -11.62
N LYS A 114 -3.41 32.81 -11.99
CA LYS A 114 -4.68 32.18 -11.60
C LYS A 114 -4.73 31.85 -10.11
N TYR A 115 -3.61 31.47 -9.49
CA TYR A 115 -3.57 30.98 -8.11
C TYR A 115 -3.00 31.98 -7.09
N GLN A 116 -2.36 33.08 -7.50
CA GLN A 116 -1.67 34.04 -6.61
C GLN A 116 -2.51 34.57 -5.45
N LYS A 117 -3.85 34.63 -5.59
CA LYS A 117 -4.76 35.09 -4.52
C LYS A 117 -5.14 34.00 -3.50
N LYS A 118 -4.83 32.73 -3.79
CA LYS A 118 -5.21 31.55 -2.98
C LYS A 118 -4.02 30.89 -2.27
N ILE A 119 -2.80 31.26 -2.65
CA ILE A 119 -1.57 30.59 -2.23
C ILE A 119 -0.79 31.54 -1.33
N ASP A 120 -0.44 31.09 -0.14
CA ASP A 120 0.40 31.82 0.81
C ASP A 120 1.88 31.79 0.42
N VAL A 121 2.34 30.71 -0.22
CA VAL A 121 3.73 30.54 -0.65
C VAL A 121 3.85 29.72 -1.94
N PHE A 122 4.49 30.30 -2.94
CA PHE A 122 4.95 29.56 -4.13
C PHE A 122 6.40 29.17 -3.92
N TYR A 123 6.76 27.94 -4.28
CA TYR A 123 8.14 27.50 -4.19
C TYR A 123 8.51 26.46 -5.23
N VAL A 124 9.76 26.48 -5.67
CA VAL A 124 10.36 25.40 -6.46
C VAL A 124 10.85 24.31 -5.51
N ALA A 125 10.33 23.09 -5.66
CA ALA A 125 10.79 21.93 -4.91
C ALA A 125 12.11 21.42 -5.54
N PHE A 126 13.23 21.98 -5.08
CA PHE A 126 14.55 21.71 -5.63
C PHE A 126 15.16 20.44 -5.00
N SER A 127 15.67 19.52 -5.82
CA SER A 127 16.29 18.26 -5.35
C SER A 127 17.76 18.11 -5.73
N GLY A 128 18.34 19.09 -6.44
CA GLY A 128 19.69 18.97 -7.02
C GLY A 128 19.78 17.94 -8.15
N GLY A 129 18.65 17.55 -8.74
CA GLY A 129 18.59 16.69 -9.92
C GLY A 129 18.41 17.50 -11.21
N LYS A 130 18.60 16.83 -12.34
CA LYS A 130 18.45 17.42 -13.70
C LYS A 130 17.05 18.01 -13.93
N ASP A 131 16.01 17.38 -13.40
CA ASP A 131 14.62 17.81 -13.61
C ASP A 131 14.31 19.06 -12.77
N SER A 132 14.85 19.14 -11.55
CA SER A 132 14.63 20.29 -10.65
C SER A 132 15.42 21.54 -11.05
N ILE A 133 16.60 21.41 -11.66
CA ILE A 133 17.37 22.57 -12.12
C ILE A 133 16.70 23.24 -13.32
N VAL A 134 16.17 22.45 -14.26
CA VAL A 134 15.37 22.98 -15.38
C VAL A 134 14.10 23.64 -14.86
N THR A 135 13.41 23.00 -13.91
CA THR A 135 12.20 23.58 -13.31
C THR A 135 12.49 24.93 -12.64
N LEU A 136 13.61 25.05 -11.92
CA LEU A 136 14.02 26.32 -11.31
C LEU A 136 14.27 27.39 -12.38
N ASP A 137 15.04 27.06 -13.41
CA ASP A 137 15.36 28.01 -14.48
C ASP A 137 14.11 28.49 -15.25
N ILE A 138 13.17 27.60 -15.53
CA ILE A 138 11.88 27.95 -16.15
C ILE A 138 11.06 28.88 -15.24
N VAL A 139 10.97 28.55 -13.95
CA VAL A 139 10.16 29.33 -12.99
C VAL A 139 10.74 30.72 -12.76
N GLN A 140 12.06 30.87 -12.63
CA GLN A 140 12.69 32.17 -12.47
C GLN A 140 12.55 33.06 -13.72
N LYS A 141 12.51 32.46 -14.92
CA LYS A 141 12.23 33.18 -16.17
C LYS A 141 10.76 33.60 -16.27
N ALA A 142 9.85 32.84 -15.66
CA ALA A 142 8.41 33.10 -15.70
C ALA A 142 7.93 34.09 -14.63
N LEU A 143 8.54 34.09 -13.44
CA LEU A 143 8.03 34.76 -12.24
C LEU A 143 9.06 35.73 -11.65
N PRO A 144 8.62 36.87 -11.06
CA PRO A 144 9.52 37.74 -10.31
C PRO A 144 10.17 37.00 -9.13
N HIS A 145 11.48 37.18 -8.93
CA HIS A 145 12.29 36.45 -7.95
C HIS A 145 11.80 36.54 -6.49
N ASN A 146 11.13 37.64 -6.13
CA ASN A 146 10.57 37.85 -4.79
C ASN A 146 9.19 37.21 -4.57
N THR A 147 8.57 36.61 -5.60
CA THR A 147 7.22 36.02 -5.53
C THR A 147 7.22 34.51 -5.27
N PHE A 148 8.38 33.87 -5.34
CA PHE A 148 8.54 32.44 -5.05
C PHE A 148 9.80 32.20 -4.20
N LYS A 149 9.92 30.98 -3.69
CA LYS A 149 11.05 30.49 -2.90
C LYS A 149 11.69 29.29 -3.58
N VAL A 150 12.92 28.95 -3.22
CA VAL A 150 13.51 27.66 -3.58
C VAL A 150 13.60 26.81 -2.32
N LEU A 151 13.04 25.59 -2.33
CA LEU A 151 13.02 24.72 -1.16
C LEU A 151 13.78 23.42 -1.45
N PHE A 152 14.91 23.25 -0.76
CA PHE A 152 15.65 21.99 -0.74
C PHE A 152 15.33 21.19 0.54
N GLY A 153 14.84 19.96 0.37
CA GLY A 153 14.70 19.00 1.46
C GLY A 153 16.00 18.24 1.64
N ASP A 154 16.79 18.65 2.61
CA ASP A 154 18.05 18.03 2.99
C ASP A 154 17.76 16.80 3.86
N THR A 155 17.79 15.61 3.22
CA THR A 155 17.55 14.35 3.92
C THR A 155 18.80 13.80 4.61
N ARG A 156 19.96 14.46 4.45
CA ARG A 156 21.28 13.96 4.87
C ARG A 156 21.66 12.59 4.27
N MET A 157 20.96 12.15 3.22
CA MET A 157 21.18 10.86 2.55
C MET A 157 21.49 11.03 1.05
N GLU A 158 21.52 12.25 0.54
CA GLU A 158 21.85 12.59 -0.85
C GLU A 158 23.31 12.26 -1.19
N PHE A 159 23.60 12.22 -2.48
CA PHE A 159 24.98 12.16 -2.98
C PHE A 159 25.78 13.40 -2.56
N PRO A 160 27.09 13.27 -2.25
CA PRO A 160 27.97 14.42 -2.04
C PRO A 160 27.90 15.46 -3.16
N ASP A 161 27.88 15.02 -4.44
CA ASP A 161 27.76 15.92 -5.59
C ASP A 161 26.42 16.70 -5.63
N THR A 162 25.38 16.19 -4.97
CA THR A 162 24.12 16.93 -4.79
C THR A 162 24.31 18.12 -3.87
N TYR A 163 25.06 17.97 -2.78
CA TYR A 163 25.36 19.09 -1.90
C TYR A 163 26.23 20.13 -2.60
N ASP A 164 27.20 19.71 -3.40
CA ASP A 164 28.02 20.64 -4.20
C ASP A 164 27.17 21.49 -5.14
N LEU A 165 26.21 20.86 -5.85
CA LEU A 165 25.28 21.57 -6.72
C LEU A 165 24.32 22.47 -5.93
N VAL A 166 23.75 21.96 -4.83
CA VAL A 166 22.83 22.72 -3.98
C VAL A 166 23.51 23.96 -3.41
N ASN A 167 24.76 23.87 -2.95
CA ASN A 167 25.52 25.01 -2.45
C ASN A 167 25.73 26.07 -3.55
N LYS A 168 26.05 25.65 -4.79
CA LYS A 168 26.18 26.57 -5.93
C LYS A 168 24.85 27.26 -6.25
N VAL A 169 23.75 26.51 -6.25
CA VAL A 169 22.42 27.05 -6.54
C VAL A 169 21.93 27.96 -5.41
N GLU A 170 22.23 27.65 -4.16
CA GLU A 170 21.91 28.51 -3.01
C GLU A 170 22.67 29.83 -3.09
N ALA A 171 23.96 29.81 -3.40
CA ALA A 171 24.75 31.03 -3.63
C ALA A 171 24.20 31.85 -4.81
N TYR A 172 23.85 31.19 -5.93
CA TYR A 172 23.21 31.85 -7.06
C TYR A 172 21.86 32.48 -6.67
N CYS A 173 21.04 31.77 -5.88
CA CYS A 173 19.77 32.31 -5.41
C CYS A 173 19.97 33.56 -4.54
N ASP A 174 20.99 33.57 -3.67
CA ASP A 174 21.36 34.75 -2.88
C ASP A 174 21.73 35.95 -3.77
N ASP A 175 22.61 35.73 -4.76
CA ASP A 175 23.00 36.75 -5.75
C ASP A 175 21.81 37.28 -6.56
N GLN A 176 20.83 36.42 -6.86
CA GLN A 176 19.61 36.77 -7.59
C GLN A 176 18.46 37.26 -6.71
N GLN A 177 18.67 37.38 -5.39
CA GLN A 177 17.66 37.77 -4.40
C GLN A 177 16.44 36.83 -4.36
N ILE A 178 16.65 35.54 -4.60
CA ILE A 178 15.67 34.46 -4.45
C ILE A 178 15.89 33.81 -3.08
N ASP A 179 14.86 33.81 -2.23
CA ASP A 179 14.97 33.22 -0.87
C ASP A 179 15.01 31.69 -0.96
N PHE A 180 16.16 31.13 -0.59
CA PHE A 180 16.45 29.70 -0.55
C PHE A 180 16.22 29.14 0.85
N ILE A 181 15.46 28.05 0.93
CA ILE A 181 15.09 27.38 2.17
C ILE A 181 15.72 25.98 2.16
N ARG A 182 16.66 25.76 3.09
CA ARG A 182 17.20 24.43 3.39
C ARG A 182 16.44 23.83 4.58
N ALA A 183 15.61 22.82 4.31
CA ALA A 183 14.80 22.14 5.32
C ALA A 183 15.37 20.76 5.64
N ARG A 184 15.70 20.50 6.91
CA ARG A 184 16.30 19.25 7.38
C ARG A 184 15.65 18.74 8.66
N SER A 185 15.63 17.42 8.84
CA SER A 185 15.25 16.80 10.12
C SER A 185 16.23 17.20 11.21
N GLU A 186 15.82 17.22 12.48
CA GLU A 186 16.76 17.37 13.60
C GLU A 186 17.59 16.09 13.81
N TYR A 187 17.05 14.92 13.45
CA TYR A 187 17.70 13.63 13.64
C TYR A 187 18.56 13.20 12.45
N ASP A 188 19.75 12.66 12.73
CA ASP A 188 20.57 12.03 11.70
C ASP A 188 19.90 10.76 11.13
N PRO A 189 20.10 10.49 9.83
CA PRO A 189 19.64 9.26 9.20
C PRO A 189 20.04 8.01 9.98
N GLU A 190 21.28 7.90 10.46
CA GLU A 190 21.71 6.74 11.26
C GLU A 190 20.84 6.52 12.49
N TYR A 191 20.57 7.58 13.25
CA TYR A 191 19.72 7.49 14.43
C TYR A 191 18.33 6.98 14.03
N THR A 192 17.72 7.58 13.02
CA THR A 192 16.38 7.16 12.59
C THR A 192 16.35 5.75 12.00
N TRP A 193 17.35 5.32 11.22
CA TRP A 193 17.44 3.95 10.74
C TRP A 193 17.52 2.97 11.91
N ASN A 194 18.26 3.31 12.97
CA ASN A 194 18.32 2.53 14.22
C ASN A 194 16.99 2.46 14.99
N LYS A 195 16.10 3.45 14.82
CA LYS A 195 14.80 3.48 15.50
C LYS A 195 13.66 2.90 14.67
N PHE A 196 13.70 3.05 13.35
CA PHE A 196 12.65 2.59 12.44
C PHE A 196 12.98 1.26 11.75
N GLY A 197 14.25 0.84 11.74
CA GLY A 197 14.78 -0.13 10.79
C GLY A 197 15.02 0.49 9.41
N PRO A 198 15.69 -0.23 8.48
CA PRO A 198 16.00 0.29 7.16
C PRO A 198 14.70 0.59 6.41
N PRO A 199 14.63 1.69 5.63
CA PRO A 199 13.45 1.99 4.83
C PRO A 199 13.21 0.89 3.79
N ALA A 200 11.96 0.63 3.46
CA ALA A 200 11.60 -0.41 2.49
C ALA A 200 10.64 0.13 1.43
N THR A 201 10.39 -0.64 0.37
CA THR A 201 9.55 -0.21 -0.76
C THR A 201 8.14 0.15 -0.32
N VAL A 202 7.57 -0.65 0.60
CA VAL A 202 6.22 -0.43 1.15
C VAL A 202 6.23 0.41 2.43
N THR A 203 7.36 0.48 3.14
CA THR A 203 7.51 1.19 4.41
C THR A 203 8.54 2.33 4.25
N ARG A 204 8.10 3.44 3.62
CA ARG A 204 8.93 4.59 3.24
C ARG A 204 8.90 5.72 4.28
N TRP A 205 9.05 5.36 5.56
CA TRP A 205 9.04 6.32 6.68
C TRP A 205 10.08 7.45 6.49
N CYS A 206 11.19 7.19 5.79
CA CYS A 206 12.24 8.17 5.55
C CYS A 206 11.79 9.36 4.71
N CYS A 207 10.88 9.14 3.74
CA CYS A 207 10.30 10.24 2.96
C CYS A 207 9.44 11.17 3.84
N SER A 208 8.74 10.60 4.82
CA SER A 208 8.00 11.39 5.81
C SER A 208 8.97 12.14 6.72
N ALA A 209 9.77 11.41 7.50
CA ALA A 209 10.58 11.96 8.59
C ALA A 209 11.75 12.86 8.16
N HIS A 210 12.32 12.64 6.97
CA HIS A 210 13.51 13.40 6.51
C HIS A 210 13.25 14.35 5.36
N LYS A 211 12.12 14.22 4.65
CA LYS A 211 11.83 15.07 3.48
C LYS A 211 10.59 15.91 3.69
N THR A 212 9.44 15.28 3.81
CA THR A 212 8.15 15.95 3.95
C THR A 212 8.07 16.81 5.22
N VAL A 213 8.32 16.20 6.38
CA VAL A 213 8.10 16.85 7.67
C VAL A 213 8.97 18.08 7.84
N PRO A 214 10.30 18.01 7.59
CA PRO A 214 11.15 19.21 7.64
C PRO A 214 10.67 20.33 6.72
N GLN A 215 10.25 20.00 5.49
CA GLN A 215 9.76 20.98 4.52
C GLN A 215 8.51 21.70 5.00
N VAL A 216 7.52 20.95 5.50
CA VAL A 216 6.27 21.54 6.04
C VAL A 216 6.57 22.46 7.22
N LEU A 217 7.41 22.02 8.16
CA LEU A 217 7.74 22.83 9.34
C LEU A 217 8.55 24.09 8.96
N ALA A 218 9.49 23.98 8.01
CA ALA A 218 10.24 25.13 7.51
C ALA A 218 9.34 26.15 6.81
N LEU A 219 8.38 25.69 5.99
CA LEU A 219 7.41 26.56 5.33
C LEU A 219 6.47 27.23 6.34
N ARG A 220 5.96 26.50 7.34
CA ARG A 220 5.17 27.10 8.45
C ARG A 220 5.94 28.21 9.16
N LYS A 221 7.21 27.97 9.45
CA LYS A 221 8.08 28.97 10.09
C LYS A 221 8.27 30.20 9.19
N LYS A 222 8.45 30.00 7.88
CA LYS A 222 8.63 31.08 6.90
C LYS A 222 7.36 31.88 6.64
N THR A 223 6.19 31.24 6.63
CA THR A 223 4.90 31.91 6.41
C THR A 223 4.30 32.48 7.70
N GLY A 224 4.74 32.02 8.87
CA GLY A 224 4.12 32.33 10.16
C GLY A 224 2.73 31.72 10.35
N LYS A 225 2.33 30.76 9.50
CA LYS A 225 1.00 30.13 9.49
C LYS A 225 1.10 28.62 9.62
N SER A 226 0.41 28.03 10.58
CA SER A 226 0.35 26.56 10.74
C SER A 226 -0.46 25.88 9.64
N ASP A 227 -1.45 26.60 9.10
CA ASP A 227 -2.45 26.19 8.13
C ASP A 227 -2.19 26.73 6.72
N PHE A 228 -0.94 27.11 6.42
CA PHE A 228 -0.58 27.71 5.14
C PHE A 228 -0.99 26.85 3.93
N THR A 229 -1.43 27.52 2.87
CA THR A 229 -1.67 26.92 1.55
C THR A 229 -0.47 27.20 0.65
N GLY A 230 0.28 26.17 0.27
CA GLY A 230 1.44 26.31 -0.62
C GLY A 230 1.19 25.76 -2.02
N MET A 231 1.96 26.24 -2.99
CA MET A 231 2.07 25.62 -4.32
C MET A 231 3.53 25.31 -4.63
N ALA A 232 3.83 24.02 -4.79
CA ALA A 232 5.13 23.53 -5.20
C ALA A 232 5.21 23.42 -6.72
N PHE A 233 6.17 24.08 -7.36
CA PHE A 233 6.62 23.74 -8.70
C PHE A 233 7.57 22.54 -8.62
N ILE A 234 7.23 21.43 -9.27
CA ILE A 234 7.93 20.15 -9.13
C ILE A 234 8.44 19.68 -10.49
N GLY A 235 9.71 19.25 -10.54
CA GLY A 235 10.30 18.61 -11.72
C GLY A 235 9.87 17.15 -11.88
N ILE A 236 8.61 16.90 -12.23
CA ILE A 236 8.07 15.60 -12.61
C ILE A 236 7.76 15.61 -14.10
N ARG A 237 8.03 14.49 -14.79
CA ARG A 237 7.69 14.29 -16.20
C ARG A 237 6.82 13.05 -16.38
N ALA A 238 5.80 13.14 -17.24
CA ALA A 238 4.90 12.05 -17.60
C ALA A 238 5.69 10.86 -18.17
N SER A 239 6.75 11.14 -18.92
CA SER A 239 7.61 10.12 -19.55
C SER A 239 8.44 9.28 -18.57
N GLU A 240 8.48 9.60 -17.27
CA GLU A 240 9.30 8.87 -16.29
C GLU A 240 8.72 7.50 -15.91
N SER A 241 7.40 7.32 -15.98
CA SER A 241 6.73 6.04 -15.68
C SER A 241 5.23 6.09 -16.04
N VAL A 242 4.60 4.93 -16.25
CA VAL A 242 3.14 4.81 -16.45
C VAL A 242 2.34 5.48 -15.34
N ALA A 243 2.75 5.36 -14.08
CA ALA A 243 2.03 6.01 -12.97
C ALA A 243 2.14 7.55 -12.99
N ARG A 244 3.14 8.11 -13.68
CA ARG A 244 3.34 9.57 -13.79
C ARG A 244 2.69 10.15 -15.04
N SER A 245 2.37 9.34 -16.05
CA SER A 245 1.63 9.81 -17.22
C SER A 245 0.15 10.13 -16.92
N GLU A 246 -0.33 9.74 -15.75
CA GLU A 246 -1.67 10.06 -15.26
C GLU A 246 -1.71 11.33 -14.40
N TYR A 247 -0.57 12.01 -14.19
CA TYR A 247 -0.51 13.19 -13.34
C TYR A 247 -1.08 14.41 -14.07
N ASP A 248 -1.81 15.24 -13.34
CA ASP A 248 -2.28 16.53 -13.85
C ASP A 248 -1.17 17.59 -13.79
N TYR A 249 -1.29 18.62 -14.63
CA TYR A 249 -0.40 19.79 -14.59
C TYR A 249 -0.48 20.51 -13.23
N VAL A 250 -1.68 20.62 -12.64
CA VAL A 250 -1.90 21.11 -11.28
C VAL A 250 -2.81 20.15 -10.50
N SER A 251 -2.34 19.67 -9.34
CA SER A 251 -3.10 18.83 -8.42
C SER A 251 -3.19 19.47 -7.02
N LEU A 252 -4.22 19.12 -6.24
CA LEU A 252 -4.41 19.58 -4.86
C LEU A 252 -4.47 18.39 -3.91
N GLY A 253 -3.70 18.44 -2.83
CA GLY A 253 -3.90 17.52 -1.71
C GLY A 253 -3.27 16.14 -1.87
N GLU A 254 -2.57 15.84 -2.97
CA GLU A 254 -2.03 14.50 -3.26
C GLU A 254 -0.96 14.05 -2.26
N LYS A 255 -0.04 14.95 -1.90
CA LYS A 255 1.03 14.66 -0.91
C LYS A 255 0.67 15.17 0.48
N HIS A 256 0.13 16.38 0.55
CA HIS A 256 -0.30 17.02 1.79
C HIS A 256 -1.61 17.74 1.55
N LYS A 257 -2.58 17.56 2.46
CA LYS A 257 -3.82 18.36 2.46
C LYS A 257 -3.46 19.85 2.51
N GLY A 258 -4.05 20.65 1.64
CA GLY A 258 -3.78 22.09 1.52
C GLY A 258 -2.53 22.47 0.72
N GLN A 259 -1.82 21.52 0.09
CA GLN A 259 -0.70 21.82 -0.81
C GLN A 259 -1.07 21.53 -2.26
N TYR A 260 -0.87 22.51 -3.12
CA TYR A 260 -0.92 22.36 -4.56
C TYR A 260 0.43 21.87 -5.09
N SER A 261 0.39 21.00 -6.09
CA SER A 261 1.55 20.68 -6.91
C SER A 261 1.30 21.20 -8.32
N CYS A 262 2.30 21.88 -8.90
CA CYS A 262 2.35 22.25 -10.30
C CYS A 262 3.54 21.52 -10.92
N ASN A 263 3.34 20.89 -12.09
CA ASN A 263 4.36 20.10 -12.78
C ASN A 263 4.75 20.79 -14.11
N PRO A 264 5.58 21.87 -14.10
CA PRO A 264 5.83 22.67 -15.30
C PRO A 264 6.34 21.89 -16.50
N ILE A 265 7.21 20.92 -16.24
CA ILE A 265 7.88 20.14 -17.28
C ILE A 265 7.19 18.79 -17.53
N LEU A 266 5.92 18.63 -17.16
CA LEU A 266 5.21 17.35 -17.22
C LEU A 266 5.32 16.68 -18.59
N GLU A 267 5.13 17.44 -19.66
CA GLU A 267 5.16 16.93 -21.05
C GLU A 267 6.58 16.85 -21.65
N TRP A 268 7.61 17.24 -20.91
CA TRP A 268 8.99 17.17 -21.39
C TRP A 268 9.49 15.72 -21.34
N ASN A 269 10.29 15.32 -22.32
CA ASN A 269 11.08 14.10 -22.26
C ASN A 269 12.53 14.38 -21.84
N SER A 270 13.29 13.32 -21.60
CA SER A 270 14.68 13.45 -21.12
C SER A 270 15.63 14.02 -22.17
N ALA A 271 15.39 13.82 -23.46
CA ALA A 271 16.22 14.41 -24.51
C ALA A 271 16.03 15.93 -24.55
N GLU A 272 14.78 16.41 -24.49
CA GLU A 272 14.44 17.83 -24.34
C GLU A 272 15.11 18.44 -23.11
N LEU A 273 15.01 17.74 -21.98
CA LEU A 273 15.60 18.17 -20.72
C LEU A 273 17.13 18.36 -20.83
N TYR A 274 17.86 17.38 -21.38
CA TYR A 274 19.31 17.50 -21.56
C TYR A 274 19.67 18.54 -22.62
N LEU A 275 18.91 18.65 -23.71
CA LEU A 275 19.10 19.70 -24.72
C LEU A 275 19.00 21.09 -24.09
N TYR A 276 18.01 21.31 -23.22
CA TYR A 276 17.84 22.56 -22.50
C TYR A 276 18.97 22.85 -21.51
N ILE A 277 19.38 21.83 -20.74
CA ILE A 277 20.53 21.95 -19.82
C ILE A 277 21.77 22.42 -20.58
N TYR A 278 22.02 21.87 -21.78
CA TYR A 278 23.16 22.27 -22.60
C TYR A 278 22.97 23.64 -23.26
N SER A 279 21.78 23.99 -23.73
CA SER A 279 21.53 25.28 -24.39
C SER A 279 21.68 26.46 -23.43
N GLU A 280 21.20 26.30 -22.20
CA GLU A 280 21.25 27.32 -21.15
C GLU A 280 22.50 27.21 -20.26
N ASN A 281 23.41 26.27 -20.56
CA ASN A 281 24.60 25.98 -19.78
C ASN A 281 24.31 25.78 -18.27
N LEU A 282 23.22 25.07 -17.95
CA LEU A 282 22.81 24.84 -16.57
C LEU A 282 23.76 23.86 -15.88
N PRO A 283 24.04 24.06 -14.58
CA PRO A 283 24.93 23.16 -13.85
C PRO A 283 24.30 21.77 -13.71
N LEU A 284 25.02 20.76 -14.21
CA LEU A 284 24.62 19.35 -14.10
C LEU A 284 25.28 18.71 -12.88
N ASN A 285 24.50 17.98 -12.09
CA ASN A 285 25.03 17.21 -10.96
C ASN A 285 26.03 16.14 -11.43
N GLU A 286 27.23 16.14 -10.87
CA GLU A 286 28.34 15.27 -11.28
C GLU A 286 28.02 13.76 -11.08
N ALA A 287 27.06 13.41 -10.23
CA ALA A 287 26.58 12.03 -10.10
C ALA A 287 26.02 11.47 -11.42
N TYR A 288 25.46 12.31 -12.32
CA TYR A 288 25.03 11.88 -13.65
C TYR A 288 26.20 11.48 -14.55
N LYS A 289 27.35 12.17 -14.45
CA LYS A 289 28.57 11.81 -15.19
C LYS A 289 29.21 10.52 -14.67
N LYS A 290 28.95 10.22 -13.40
CA LYS A 290 29.35 8.99 -12.69
C LYS A 290 28.45 7.78 -12.97
N GLY A 291 27.50 7.89 -13.91
CA GLY A 291 26.66 6.78 -14.37
C GLY A 291 25.30 6.63 -13.67
N HIS A 292 24.92 7.58 -12.81
CA HIS A 292 23.62 7.54 -12.14
C HIS A 292 22.50 8.04 -13.06
N ARG A 293 21.43 7.26 -13.18
CA ARG A 293 20.23 7.63 -13.98
C ARG A 293 19.32 8.61 -13.25
N ARG A 294 19.26 8.48 -11.94
CA ARG A 294 18.48 9.32 -11.02
C ARG A 294 19.37 9.68 -9.86
N VAL A 295 19.33 10.94 -9.47
CA VAL A 295 20.05 11.47 -8.33
C VAL A 295 19.04 11.80 -7.25
N GLY A 296 19.30 11.33 -6.03
CA GLY A 296 18.41 11.36 -4.88
C GLY A 296 19.17 10.81 -3.66
N CYS A 297 18.51 10.02 -2.81
CA CYS A 297 19.20 9.37 -1.69
C CYS A 297 20.13 8.23 -2.19
N LEU A 298 21.32 8.15 -1.62
CA LEU A 298 22.41 7.24 -1.96
C LEU A 298 22.02 5.75 -1.78
N VAL A 299 21.35 5.43 -0.67
CA VAL A 299 20.84 4.08 -0.35
C VAL A 299 19.33 4.11 -0.26
N CYS A 300 18.65 3.89 -1.39
CA CYS A 300 17.20 3.99 -1.50
C CYS A 300 16.58 2.62 -1.82
N PRO A 301 15.51 2.19 -1.13
CA PRO A 301 14.85 0.91 -1.43
C PRO A 301 14.17 0.89 -2.81
N ARG A 302 14.04 2.05 -3.49
CA ARG A 302 13.53 2.17 -4.87
C ARG A 302 14.64 2.32 -5.92
N ALA A 303 15.90 2.31 -5.51
CA ALA A 303 17.02 2.27 -6.44
C ALA A 303 17.15 0.85 -7.03
N ALA A 304 17.41 0.79 -8.35
CA ALA A 304 17.74 -0.46 -9.02
C ALA A 304 19.12 -0.93 -8.58
N GLU A 305 19.33 -2.24 -8.48
CA GLU A 305 20.56 -2.87 -7.96
C GLU A 305 21.84 -2.39 -8.67
N ARG A 306 21.77 -2.17 -10.00
CA ARG A 306 22.90 -1.61 -10.76
C ARG A 306 23.32 -0.22 -10.26
N ASN A 307 22.38 0.62 -9.82
CA ASN A 307 22.72 1.93 -9.26
C ASN A 307 23.46 1.78 -7.93
N ASP A 308 23.14 0.74 -7.15
CA ASP A 308 23.80 0.49 -5.87
C ASP A 308 25.30 0.19 -6.07
N TYR A 309 25.67 -0.51 -7.15
CA TYR A 309 27.08 -0.69 -7.54
C TYR A 309 27.78 0.65 -7.77
N MET A 310 27.20 1.49 -8.64
CA MET A 310 27.77 2.80 -9.00
C MET A 310 27.90 3.70 -7.77
N SER A 311 26.85 3.74 -6.94
CA SER A 311 26.83 4.49 -5.69
C SER A 311 27.94 4.04 -4.75
N ARG A 312 28.14 2.73 -4.58
CA ARG A 312 29.15 2.22 -3.66
C ARG A 312 30.58 2.46 -4.16
N VAL A 313 30.84 2.28 -5.46
CA VAL A 313 32.18 2.50 -6.03
C VAL A 313 32.60 3.97 -5.93
N TRP A 314 31.69 4.90 -6.22
CA TRP A 314 31.99 6.33 -6.16
C TRP A 314 31.95 6.93 -4.75
N TYR A 315 31.12 6.37 -3.86
CA TYR A 315 30.89 6.93 -2.51
C TYR A 315 30.94 5.84 -1.43
N PRO A 316 32.05 5.07 -1.33
CA PRO A 316 32.11 3.89 -0.46
C PRO A 316 31.87 4.23 1.01
N GLU A 317 32.45 5.33 1.51
CA GLU A 317 32.29 5.76 2.90
C GLU A 317 30.82 6.00 3.27
N TYR A 318 30.11 6.78 2.47
CA TYR A 318 28.70 7.13 2.70
C TYR A 318 27.77 5.94 2.47
N PHE A 319 28.05 5.10 1.46
CA PHE A 319 27.22 3.95 1.13
C PHE A 319 27.36 2.85 2.18
N ASP A 320 28.60 2.48 2.53
CA ASP A 320 28.89 1.38 3.45
C ASP A 320 28.40 1.68 4.87
N LYS A 321 28.27 2.96 5.23
CA LYS A 321 27.66 3.40 6.49
C LYS A 321 26.24 2.85 6.67
N PHE A 322 25.37 2.99 5.67
CA PHE A 322 24.01 2.46 5.70
C PHE A 322 23.95 0.96 5.46
N LEU A 323 24.86 0.43 4.61
CA LEU A 323 24.98 -1.00 4.36
C LEU A 323 25.26 -1.77 5.65
N LYS A 324 26.19 -1.29 6.48
CA LYS A 324 26.51 -1.86 7.79
C LYS A 324 25.34 -1.83 8.76
N ILE A 325 24.49 -0.80 8.71
CA ILE A 325 23.26 -0.74 9.52
C ILE A 325 22.29 -1.84 9.10
N ILE A 326 22.11 -2.05 7.79
CA ILE A 326 21.27 -3.13 7.25
C ILE A 326 21.82 -4.48 7.69
N GLU A 327 23.10 -4.74 7.44
CA GLU A 327 23.75 -6.02 7.81
C GLU A 327 23.59 -6.30 9.31
N ARG A 328 23.91 -5.33 10.18
CA ARG A 328 23.77 -5.47 11.64
C ARG A 328 22.34 -5.81 12.07
N MET A 329 21.33 -5.16 11.48
CA MET A 329 19.94 -5.33 11.91
C MET A 329 19.38 -6.71 11.60
N TYR A 330 19.81 -7.27 10.48
CA TYR A 330 19.38 -8.58 9.98
C TYR A 330 20.28 -9.73 10.45
N GLN A 331 21.44 -9.44 11.04
CA GLN A 331 22.45 -10.44 11.38
C GLN A 331 21.91 -11.62 12.20
N LYS A 332 20.96 -11.37 13.11
CA LYS A 332 20.39 -12.42 13.98
C LYS A 332 19.47 -13.41 13.24
N GLU A 333 18.92 -13.02 12.08
CA GLU A 333 17.99 -13.84 11.31
C GLU A 333 18.68 -14.83 10.36
N PHE A 334 20.00 -14.73 10.20
CA PHE A 334 20.76 -15.56 9.27
C PHE A 334 21.84 -16.37 9.99
N THR A 335 21.99 -17.63 9.59
CA THR A 335 22.92 -18.59 10.21
C THR A 335 24.39 -18.31 9.89
N ASN A 336 24.68 -17.61 8.79
CA ASN A 336 26.04 -17.19 8.44
C ASN A 336 26.04 -15.90 7.60
N ASN A 337 27.21 -15.27 7.52
CA ASN A 337 27.41 -13.98 6.85
C ASN A 337 27.27 -14.05 5.32
N GLU A 338 27.49 -15.21 4.69
CA GLU A 338 27.36 -15.36 3.23
C GLU A 338 25.91 -15.27 2.79
N VAL A 339 25.00 -15.93 3.53
CA VAL A 339 23.55 -15.85 3.27
C VAL A 339 23.03 -14.43 3.51
N LEU A 340 23.47 -13.76 4.58
CA LEU A 340 23.14 -12.35 4.83
C LEU A 340 23.60 -11.45 3.68
N ARG A 341 24.84 -11.64 3.21
CA ARG A 341 25.39 -10.88 2.08
C ARG A 341 24.54 -11.09 0.82
N ASN A 342 24.19 -12.33 0.50
CA ASN A 342 23.29 -12.64 -0.62
C ASN A 342 21.90 -11.99 -0.45
N PHE A 343 21.35 -11.97 0.76
CA PHE A 343 20.07 -11.30 1.05
C PHE A 343 20.15 -9.79 0.80
N VAL A 344 21.23 -9.13 1.26
CA VAL A 344 21.44 -7.70 1.07
C VAL A 344 21.69 -7.37 -0.41
N GLU A 345 22.50 -8.19 -1.09
CA GLU A 345 22.86 -8.05 -2.50
C GLU A 345 21.63 -8.10 -3.42
N ASN A 346 20.72 -9.04 -3.17
CA ASN A 346 19.46 -9.19 -3.91
C ASN A 346 18.35 -8.25 -3.40
N GLY A 347 18.69 -7.27 -2.54
CA GLY A 347 17.75 -6.27 -2.06
C GLY A 347 16.63 -6.82 -1.17
N GLY A 348 16.82 -7.95 -0.48
CA GLY A 348 15.79 -8.58 0.35
C GLY A 348 15.22 -7.65 1.43
N TRP A 349 16.07 -6.79 2.02
CA TRP A 349 15.65 -5.77 2.98
C TRP A 349 14.68 -4.73 2.37
N LYS A 350 14.75 -4.48 1.05
CA LYS A 350 13.86 -3.55 0.33
C LYS A 350 12.41 -4.07 0.28
N ALA A 351 12.20 -5.37 0.48
CA ALA A 351 10.89 -6.03 0.48
C ALA A 351 10.22 -6.11 1.87
N ARG A 352 10.91 -5.66 2.92
CA ARG A 352 10.42 -5.66 4.31
C ARG A 352 9.06 -4.98 4.43
N LYS A 353 8.16 -5.59 5.19
CA LYS A 353 6.80 -5.07 5.44
C LYS A 353 6.60 -4.62 6.89
N ASN A 354 7.32 -5.22 7.82
CA ASN A 354 7.06 -5.12 9.26
C ASN A 354 8.37 -5.34 10.06
N GLY A 355 8.27 -5.54 11.37
CA GLY A 355 9.42 -5.69 12.27
C GLY A 355 9.95 -7.11 12.43
N ARG A 356 9.34 -8.12 11.79
CA ARG A 356 9.61 -9.56 12.05
C ARG A 356 11.09 -9.90 12.03
N ASP A 357 11.78 -9.46 10.98
CA ASP A 357 13.16 -9.86 10.67
C ASP A 357 14.18 -8.84 11.22
N LEU A 358 13.75 -7.94 12.11
CA LEU A 358 14.60 -6.87 12.67
C LEU A 358 14.85 -7.10 14.15
N SER A 359 16.09 -6.88 14.56
CA SER A 359 16.51 -6.88 15.96
C SER A 359 16.15 -5.58 16.71
N ILE A 360 14.91 -5.09 16.56
CA ILE A 360 14.42 -3.87 17.23
C ILE A 360 13.15 -4.19 18.01
N GLU A 361 13.22 -4.07 19.33
CA GLU A 361 12.07 -4.26 20.22
C GLU A 361 11.19 -3.01 20.30
N ILE A 362 9.88 -3.23 20.35
CA ILE A 362 8.89 -2.19 20.63
C ILE A 362 8.21 -2.48 21.98
N GLY A 363 8.12 -1.46 22.83
CA GLY A 363 7.44 -1.55 24.13
C GLY A 363 5.91 -1.49 24.00
N TYR A 364 5.34 -2.12 22.98
CA TYR A 364 3.90 -2.17 22.74
C TYR A 364 3.50 -3.56 22.24
N SER A 365 2.54 -4.19 22.91
CA SER A 365 1.96 -5.46 22.48
C SER A 365 0.45 -5.48 22.71
N GLU A 366 -0.22 -6.38 21.98
CA GLU A 366 -1.67 -6.56 22.04
C GLU A 366 -2.00 -8.03 22.32
N SER A 367 -2.86 -8.30 23.29
CA SER A 367 -3.37 -9.64 23.60
C SER A 367 -4.88 -9.66 23.75
N LYS A 368 -5.52 -10.77 23.38
CA LYS A 368 -6.96 -10.98 23.61
C LYS A 368 -7.17 -11.59 24.99
N LYS A 369 -8.23 -11.18 25.69
CA LYS A 369 -8.72 -11.80 26.92
C LYS A 369 -10.24 -12.01 26.76
N ARG A 370 -10.83 -12.93 27.52
CA ARG A 370 -12.29 -13.12 27.52
C ARG A 370 -12.98 -11.78 27.86
N GLY A 371 -13.84 -11.29 26.95
CA GLY A 371 -14.59 -10.03 27.08
C GLY A 371 -13.87 -8.76 26.61
N GLY A 372 -12.65 -8.83 26.07
CA GLY A 372 -11.96 -7.63 25.60
C GLY A 372 -10.52 -7.81 25.13
N GLN A 373 -9.82 -6.69 25.00
CA GLN A 373 -8.43 -6.65 24.56
C GLN A 373 -7.55 -5.93 25.58
N ILE A 374 -6.32 -6.42 25.77
CA ILE A 374 -5.30 -5.76 26.57
C ILE A 374 -4.21 -5.21 25.66
N LEU A 375 -3.92 -3.92 25.80
CA LEU A 375 -2.72 -3.30 25.27
C LEU A 375 -1.69 -3.26 26.39
N THR A 376 -0.48 -3.75 26.15
CA THR A 376 0.62 -3.65 27.13
C THR A 376 1.64 -2.66 26.59
N ILE A 377 1.97 -1.66 27.42
CA ILE A 377 2.93 -0.62 27.09
C ILE A 377 4.04 -0.69 28.11
N GLU A 378 5.24 -0.99 27.64
CA GLU A 378 6.46 -1.10 28.44
C GLU A 378 7.43 0.01 28.06
N THR A 379 8.05 0.62 29.06
CA THR A 379 8.99 1.74 28.94
C THR A 379 8.46 2.86 28.02
N PRO A 380 7.27 3.44 28.33
CA PRO A 380 6.67 4.48 27.49
C PRO A 380 7.65 5.64 27.30
N ARG A 381 7.77 6.13 26.06
CA ARG A 381 8.70 7.21 25.71
C ARG A 381 8.09 8.60 25.89
N THR A 382 6.77 8.68 25.84
CA THR A 382 6.01 9.93 25.98
C THR A 382 4.71 9.67 26.73
N GLU A 383 4.19 10.71 27.38
CA GLU A 383 2.96 10.65 28.17
C GLU A 383 1.73 10.37 27.29
N TRP A 384 1.02 9.27 27.55
CA TRP A 384 -0.23 8.97 26.84
C TRP A 384 -1.32 10.02 27.10
N LYS A 385 -1.27 10.70 28.25
CA LYS A 385 -2.19 11.80 28.62
C LYS A 385 -2.03 13.04 27.73
N GLU A 386 -0.89 13.23 27.09
CA GLU A 386 -0.75 14.28 26.06
C GLU A 386 -1.36 13.81 24.74
N TRP A 387 -1.14 12.55 24.37
CA TRP A 387 -1.68 11.99 23.14
C TRP A 387 -3.20 11.84 23.14
N ILE A 388 -3.81 11.49 24.27
CA ILE A 388 -5.27 11.29 24.36
C ILE A 388 -6.07 12.57 24.07
N LYS A 389 -5.49 13.75 24.33
CA LYS A 389 -6.06 15.07 23.96
C LYS A 389 -6.31 15.19 22.44
N THR A 390 -5.61 14.42 21.62
CA THR A 390 -5.85 14.41 20.16
C THR A 390 -7.14 13.66 19.76
N VAL A 391 -7.71 12.88 20.69
CA VAL A 391 -8.91 12.06 20.47
C VAL A 391 -10.14 12.73 21.06
N GLY A 392 -10.08 13.15 22.32
CA GLY A 392 -11.21 13.76 23.02
C GLY A 392 -10.82 14.38 24.36
N VAL A 393 -11.81 14.66 25.19
CA VAL A 393 -11.63 15.30 26.50
C VAL A 393 -11.83 14.27 27.62
N LEU A 394 -10.81 14.03 28.43
CA LEU A 394 -10.94 13.21 29.63
C LEU A 394 -11.86 13.91 30.65
N LEU A 395 -12.82 13.18 31.20
CA LEU A 395 -13.80 13.69 32.16
C LEU A 395 -13.39 13.41 33.62
N ASN A 396 -12.34 12.63 33.83
CA ASN A 396 -11.78 12.30 35.14
C ASN A 396 -10.27 12.03 35.07
N ASP A 397 -9.61 12.07 36.23
CA ASP A 397 -8.15 12.03 36.33
C ASP A 397 -7.58 10.67 36.78
N SER A 398 -8.44 9.69 37.11
CA SER A 398 -8.07 8.37 37.61
C SER A 398 -8.76 7.24 36.86
N SER A 399 -8.11 6.08 36.79
CA SER A 399 -8.67 4.87 36.17
C SER A 399 -9.82 4.26 37.00
N PRO A 400 -10.91 3.76 36.39
CA PRO A 400 -11.19 3.75 34.95
C PRO A 400 -11.45 5.16 34.41
N TYR A 401 -10.87 5.45 33.24
CA TYR A 401 -10.99 6.75 32.60
C TYR A 401 -12.28 6.82 31.79
N THR A 402 -12.96 7.96 31.86
CA THR A 402 -14.09 8.33 31.01
C THR A 402 -13.64 9.45 30.08
N ILE A 403 -13.89 9.31 28.78
CA ILE A 403 -13.53 10.30 27.76
C ILE A 403 -14.76 10.68 26.94
N LEU A 404 -14.94 11.98 26.72
CA LEU A 404 -15.89 12.52 25.77
C LEU A 404 -15.26 12.54 24.37
N PHE A 405 -15.75 11.67 23.49
CA PHE A 405 -15.36 11.58 22.09
C PHE A 405 -16.60 11.81 21.23
N ARG A 406 -16.59 12.85 20.38
CA ARG A 406 -17.68 13.16 19.44
C ARG A 406 -19.08 13.15 20.09
N ASN A 407 -19.21 13.80 21.26
CA ASN A 407 -20.43 13.88 22.07
C ASN A 407 -20.90 12.54 22.68
N LYS A 408 -20.02 11.53 22.73
CA LYS A 408 -20.29 10.24 23.38
C LYS A 408 -19.24 9.95 24.44
N GLU A 409 -19.69 9.43 25.57
CA GLU A 409 -18.81 9.00 26.65
C GLU A 409 -18.34 7.56 26.41
N HIS A 410 -17.03 7.34 26.50
CA HIS A 410 -16.45 6.00 26.49
C HIS A 410 -15.61 5.77 27.73
N ARG A 411 -15.56 4.52 28.19
CA ARG A 411 -14.76 4.11 29.35
C ARG A 411 -13.68 3.12 28.97
N PHE A 412 -12.48 3.29 29.53
CA PHE A 412 -11.38 2.34 29.40
C PHE A 412 -10.54 2.33 30.68
N THR A 413 -9.90 1.20 30.96
CA THR A 413 -9.12 1.04 32.20
C THR A 413 -7.64 1.08 31.86
N VAL A 414 -6.88 1.90 32.57
CA VAL A 414 -5.42 1.87 32.57
C VAL A 414 -4.94 1.39 33.95
N THR A 415 -4.02 0.43 33.96
CA THR A 415 -3.43 -0.11 35.19
C THR A 415 -1.93 0.04 35.10
N GLU A 416 -1.33 0.73 36.07
CA GLU A 416 0.12 0.88 36.17
C GLU A 416 0.78 -0.48 36.42
N THR A 417 2.00 -0.63 35.91
CA THR A 417 2.87 -1.78 36.08
C THR A 417 4.27 -1.28 36.42
N GLU A 418 5.15 -2.17 36.87
CA GLU A 418 6.54 -1.79 37.21
C GLU A 418 7.29 -1.07 36.07
N LYS A 419 6.99 -1.43 34.82
CA LYS A 419 7.70 -0.92 33.64
C LYS A 419 6.86 0.00 32.74
N GLY A 420 5.62 0.34 33.10
CA GLY A 420 4.71 1.07 32.21
C GLY A 420 3.26 0.81 32.61
N TYR A 421 2.37 0.51 31.66
CA TYR A 421 0.95 0.33 31.96
C TYR A 421 0.24 -0.63 31.00
N ARG A 422 -0.87 -1.19 31.47
CA ARG A 422 -1.81 -2.00 30.69
C ARG A 422 -3.11 -1.27 30.48
N VAL A 423 -3.65 -1.36 29.27
CA VAL A 423 -4.93 -0.75 28.90
C VAL A 423 -5.91 -1.85 28.57
N TYR A 424 -7.01 -1.94 29.31
CA TYR A 424 -8.11 -2.84 29.01
C TYR A 424 -9.18 -2.10 28.21
N ILE A 425 -9.55 -2.69 27.08
CA ILE A 425 -10.61 -2.22 26.19
C ILE A 425 -11.66 -3.31 26.14
N ASP A 426 -12.88 -2.97 26.54
CA ASP A 426 -14.02 -3.89 26.51
C ASP A 426 -14.39 -4.27 25.07
N GLU A 427 -14.83 -5.51 24.86
CA GLU A 427 -15.26 -5.99 23.55
C GLU A 427 -16.52 -5.27 23.05
N GLU A 428 -17.44 -4.91 23.96
CA GLU A 428 -18.65 -4.15 23.60
C GLU A 428 -18.29 -2.74 23.14
N LEU A 429 -17.28 -2.11 23.75
CA LEU A 429 -16.79 -0.81 23.27
C LEU A 429 -16.21 -0.89 21.85
N ALA A 430 -15.54 -2.00 21.52
CA ALA A 430 -15.01 -2.22 20.17
C ALA A 430 -16.11 -2.43 19.12
N LYS A 431 -17.27 -2.97 19.52
CA LYS A 431 -18.49 -3.05 18.70
C LYS A 431 -19.17 -1.70 18.54
N GLU A 432 -19.29 -0.99 19.66
CA GLU A 432 -20.06 0.25 19.77
C GLU A 432 -19.39 1.44 19.07
N ASP A 433 -18.08 1.65 19.27
CA ASP A 433 -17.32 2.69 18.57
C ASP A 433 -15.93 2.20 18.13
N PRO A 434 -15.87 1.52 16.96
CA PRO A 434 -14.63 0.98 16.42
C PRO A 434 -13.61 2.07 16.08
N LEU A 435 -14.08 3.28 15.74
CA LEU A 435 -13.22 4.41 15.42
C LEU A 435 -12.52 4.92 16.69
N PHE A 436 -13.27 5.08 17.79
CA PHE A 436 -12.69 5.42 19.08
C PHE A 436 -11.63 4.41 19.49
N VAL A 437 -11.93 3.10 19.43
CA VAL A 437 -10.96 2.05 19.77
C VAL A 437 -9.72 2.09 18.88
N LYS A 438 -9.87 2.37 17.57
CA LYS A 438 -8.74 2.56 16.65
C LYS A 438 -7.86 3.74 17.10
N LEU A 439 -8.45 4.89 17.40
CA LEU A 439 -7.73 6.09 17.82
C LEU A 439 -7.09 5.92 19.20
N LEU A 440 -7.76 5.23 20.12
CA LEU A 440 -7.24 4.88 21.44
C LEU A 440 -6.00 4.00 21.33
N LYS A 441 -6.02 2.96 20.47
CA LYS A 441 -4.81 2.16 20.17
C LYS A 441 -3.68 3.03 19.61
N ASN A 442 -3.99 3.96 18.73
CA ASN A 442 -2.99 4.87 18.17
C ASN A 442 -2.36 5.77 19.24
N VAL A 443 -3.12 6.26 20.21
CA VAL A 443 -2.60 7.01 21.37
C VAL A 443 -1.53 6.21 22.09
N PHE A 444 -1.80 4.95 22.41
CA PHE A 444 -0.85 4.11 23.16
C PHE A 444 0.34 3.64 22.32
N ARG A 445 0.17 3.42 21.02
CA ARG A 445 1.28 3.18 20.08
C ARG A 445 2.20 4.39 19.99
N LYS A 446 1.64 5.61 19.93
CA LYS A 446 2.42 6.85 19.93
C LYS A 446 3.16 7.01 21.26
N ALA A 447 2.49 6.82 22.39
CA ALA A 447 3.09 6.89 23.72
C ALA A 447 4.32 5.96 23.86
N SER A 448 4.19 4.72 23.39
CA SER A 448 5.26 3.72 23.40
C SER A 448 6.39 4.04 22.42
N CYS A 449 6.07 4.36 21.17
CA CYS A 449 7.06 4.38 20.09
C CYS A 449 7.67 5.76 19.80
N CYS A 450 7.12 6.87 20.29
CA CYS A 450 7.53 8.21 19.90
C CYS A 450 9.04 8.46 20.05
N ILE A 451 9.66 9.01 19.00
CA ILE A 451 11.03 9.57 19.03
C ILE A 451 11.03 11.04 18.63
N ASN A 452 9.87 11.70 18.67
CA ASN A 452 9.67 13.05 18.13
C ASN A 452 9.99 13.18 16.63
N CYS A 453 9.66 12.18 15.80
CA CYS A 453 9.84 12.27 14.34
C CYS A 453 9.02 13.36 13.62
N HIS A 454 8.26 14.17 14.38
CA HIS A 454 7.46 15.31 13.94
C HIS A 454 6.36 15.06 12.89
N GLU A 455 6.13 13.82 12.43
CA GLU A 455 5.04 13.50 11.48
C GLU A 455 3.67 13.98 12.01
N CYS A 456 3.38 13.72 13.28
CA CYS A 456 2.10 14.10 13.88
C CYS A 456 1.95 15.63 14.00
N GLU A 457 3.06 16.34 14.19
CA GLU A 457 3.09 17.80 14.25
C GLU A 457 2.91 18.41 12.86
N ALA A 458 3.61 17.90 11.85
CA ALA A 458 3.42 18.29 10.45
C ALA A 458 1.97 18.05 9.99
N ASP A 459 1.36 16.93 10.41
CA ASP A 459 -0.03 16.60 10.09
C ASP A 459 -1.06 17.46 10.82
N CYS A 460 -0.67 18.13 11.91
CA CYS A 460 -1.57 19.00 12.66
C CYS A 460 -1.75 20.35 11.95
N HIS A 461 -2.76 20.45 11.09
CA HIS A 461 -3.09 21.67 10.34
C HIS A 461 -3.33 22.89 11.26
N TYR A 462 -3.92 22.67 12.44
CA TYR A 462 -4.20 23.71 13.45
C TYR A 462 -3.00 24.04 14.34
N GLY A 463 -1.84 23.39 14.16
CA GLY A 463 -0.63 23.66 14.95
C GLY A 463 -0.78 23.37 16.45
N CYS A 464 -1.57 22.35 16.83
CA CYS A 464 -1.85 22.02 18.23
C CYS A 464 -0.90 20.99 18.84
N ILE A 465 0.05 20.44 18.10
CA ILE A 465 1.01 19.43 18.58
C ILE A 465 2.40 20.04 18.53
N PHE A 466 3.13 19.96 19.64
CA PHE A 466 4.50 20.45 19.76
C PHE A 466 5.40 19.33 20.26
N MET A 467 6.55 19.18 19.61
CA MET A 467 7.54 18.16 19.91
C MET A 467 8.89 18.83 20.15
N LYS A 468 9.50 18.57 21.30
CA LYS A 468 10.82 19.10 21.63
C LYS A 468 11.48 18.26 22.71
N ASP A 469 12.77 17.96 22.56
CA ASP A 469 13.62 17.31 23.57
C ASP A 469 13.01 16.01 24.15
N GLY A 470 12.45 15.15 23.30
CA GLY A 470 11.82 13.89 23.74
C GLY A 470 10.41 14.05 24.31
N LYS A 471 9.91 15.29 24.47
CA LYS A 471 8.60 15.59 25.05
C LYS A 471 7.59 15.95 23.98
N VAL A 472 6.33 15.62 24.24
CA VAL A 472 5.19 15.96 23.40
C VAL A 472 4.24 16.81 24.23
N LYS A 473 3.72 17.87 23.64
CA LYS A 473 2.65 18.68 24.24
C LYS A 473 1.54 18.87 23.23
N VAL A 474 0.31 18.60 23.63
CA VAL A 474 -0.88 18.86 22.83
C VAL A 474 -1.67 20.01 23.48
N SER A 475 -1.90 21.06 22.69
CA SER A 475 -2.65 22.25 23.09
C SER A 475 -4.13 21.93 23.32
N ASP A 476 -4.73 22.54 24.33
CA ASP A 476 -6.16 22.40 24.64
C ASP A 476 -7.07 22.99 23.55
N ARG A 477 -6.50 23.80 22.63
CA ARG A 477 -7.16 24.23 21.38
C ARG A 477 -7.29 23.12 20.33
N CYS A 478 -6.92 21.88 20.64
CA CYS A 478 -7.09 20.76 19.70
C CYS A 478 -8.58 20.57 19.37
N VAL A 479 -8.92 20.55 18.08
CA VAL A 479 -10.31 20.36 17.62
C VAL A 479 -10.65 18.88 17.35
N HIS A 480 -9.81 17.95 17.81
CA HIS A 480 -10.00 16.49 17.68
C HIS A 480 -10.27 15.99 16.25
N CYS A 481 -9.71 16.66 15.23
CA CYS A 481 -9.90 16.31 13.81
C CYS A 481 -9.29 14.96 13.41
N SER A 482 -8.47 14.36 14.28
CA SER A 482 -7.82 13.05 14.08
C SER A 482 -6.82 12.95 12.92
N GLU A 483 -6.48 14.05 12.24
CA GLU A 483 -5.53 14.04 11.11
C GLU A 483 -4.11 13.57 11.52
N CYS A 484 -3.68 13.86 12.74
CA CYS A 484 -2.41 13.38 13.28
C CYS A 484 -2.37 11.85 13.51
N HIS A 485 -3.49 11.14 13.28
CA HIS A 485 -3.63 9.68 13.33
C HIS A 485 -3.74 9.05 11.93
N LYS A 486 -3.58 9.82 10.85
CA LYS A 486 -3.79 9.33 9.47
C LYS A 486 -2.77 8.29 9.00
N VAL A 487 -1.57 8.30 9.59
CA VAL A 487 -0.56 7.26 9.32
C VAL A 487 -1.19 5.90 9.60
N ASP A 488 -0.95 4.90 8.73
CA ASP A 488 -1.41 3.53 8.98
C ASP A 488 -0.94 3.07 10.36
N LYS A 489 -1.87 2.52 11.16
CA LYS A 489 -1.68 2.19 12.58
C LYS A 489 -1.28 3.35 13.51
N GLY A 490 -1.41 4.60 13.07
CA GLY A 490 -1.26 5.83 13.84
C GLY A 490 0.17 6.30 14.10
N CYS A 491 1.20 5.50 13.84
CA CYS A 491 2.59 5.87 14.12
C CYS A 491 3.54 5.24 13.11
N LEU A 492 4.43 6.02 12.50
CA LEU A 492 5.37 5.54 11.48
C LEU A 492 6.33 4.48 12.04
N ILE A 493 6.74 4.60 13.31
CA ILE A 493 7.64 3.63 13.96
C ILE A 493 6.91 2.33 14.20
N TYR A 494 5.74 2.40 14.84
CA TYR A 494 4.93 1.22 15.08
C TYR A 494 4.61 0.50 13.77
N LYS A 495 4.20 1.25 12.73
CA LYS A 495 3.94 0.67 11.41
C LYS A 495 5.18 -0.01 10.82
N SER A 496 6.35 0.59 11.01
CA SER A 496 7.60 0.01 10.53
C SER A 496 7.98 -1.27 11.29
N LEU A 497 7.69 -1.35 12.59
CA LEU A 497 8.17 -2.41 13.48
C LEU A 497 7.09 -3.37 13.96
N GLU A 498 5.86 -3.25 13.46
CA GLU A 498 4.75 -4.09 13.92
C GLU A 498 5.10 -5.57 13.74
N MET A 499 4.77 -6.40 14.73
CA MET A 499 4.89 -7.84 14.57
C MET A 499 3.63 -8.37 13.89
N PRO A 500 3.75 -9.36 12.99
CA PRO A 500 2.58 -10.03 12.45
C PRO A 500 1.76 -10.61 13.61
N LYS A 501 0.50 -10.20 13.72
CA LYS A 501 -0.44 -10.81 14.66
C LYS A 501 -0.61 -12.27 14.22
N GLY A 502 -0.40 -13.21 15.13
CA GLY A 502 -0.71 -14.62 14.91
C GLY A 502 -2.21 -14.80 14.73
N GLY A 503 -2.72 -14.46 13.54
CA GLY A 503 -3.91 -15.10 13.01
C GLY A 503 -3.60 -16.56 12.74
N LEU A 504 -4.64 -17.38 12.64
CA LEU A 504 -4.57 -18.76 12.15
C LEU A 504 -3.44 -18.88 11.13
N VAL A 505 -2.65 -19.96 11.25
CA VAL A 505 -1.69 -20.38 10.23
C VAL A 505 -2.45 -20.52 8.91
N MET A 506 -2.65 -19.41 8.23
CA MET A 506 -3.17 -19.39 6.90
C MET A 506 -2.01 -19.91 6.08
N SER A 507 -2.20 -21.08 5.48
CA SER A 507 -1.40 -21.50 4.34
C SER A 507 -1.16 -20.27 3.47
N ALA A 508 0.09 -20.06 3.06
CA ALA A 508 0.62 -18.80 2.52
C ALA A 508 -0.09 -18.24 1.25
N ASN A 509 -1.26 -18.79 0.85
CA ASN A 509 -1.91 -18.63 -0.44
C ASN A 509 -3.39 -18.20 -0.43
N LYS A 510 -4.04 -17.88 0.70
CA LYS A 510 -5.48 -17.50 0.69
C LYS A 510 -5.76 -16.06 1.17
N SER A 511 -6.35 -15.23 0.31
CA SER A 511 -6.71 -13.81 0.56
C SER A 511 -8.17 -13.67 0.97
N LEU A 512 -8.48 -12.85 1.98
CA LEU A 512 -9.86 -12.46 2.35
C LEU A 512 -10.53 -11.58 1.27
N ASN A 513 -9.76 -10.93 0.41
CA ASN A 513 -10.31 -10.23 -0.75
C ASN A 513 -10.41 -11.20 -1.93
N CYS A 514 -11.47 -12.00 -1.97
CA CYS A 514 -11.70 -12.98 -3.03
C CYS A 514 -12.27 -12.34 -4.29
N TYR A 515 -13.24 -11.43 -4.13
CA TYR A 515 -14.08 -10.93 -5.22
C TYR A 515 -13.90 -9.43 -5.52
N SER A 516 -13.04 -8.72 -4.78
CA SER A 516 -12.85 -7.27 -4.89
C SER A 516 -14.20 -6.52 -4.86
N HIS A 517 -14.32 -5.35 -5.48
CA HIS A 517 -15.60 -4.69 -5.71
C HIS A 517 -16.36 -5.27 -6.93
N HIS A 518 -16.03 -6.51 -7.35
CA HIS A 518 -16.56 -7.19 -8.54
C HIS A 518 -17.34 -8.48 -8.21
N ALA A 519 -17.97 -8.58 -7.04
CA ALA A 519 -18.92 -9.67 -6.76
C ALA A 519 -20.04 -9.76 -7.82
N PRO A 520 -20.58 -10.96 -8.06
CA PRO A 520 -21.46 -11.22 -9.19
C PRO A 520 -22.78 -10.46 -9.12
N LYS A 521 -23.40 -10.27 -10.29
CA LYS A 521 -24.76 -9.75 -10.47
C LYS A 521 -25.64 -10.79 -11.11
N ILE A 522 -26.96 -10.68 -10.95
CA ILE A 522 -27.93 -11.67 -11.47
C ILE A 522 -27.78 -11.89 -12.99
N GLU A 523 -27.49 -10.83 -13.75
CA GLU A 523 -27.34 -10.91 -15.21
C GLU A 523 -26.11 -11.73 -15.64
N TRP A 524 -25.11 -11.86 -14.76
CA TRP A 524 -23.92 -12.69 -15.03
C TRP A 524 -24.27 -14.17 -14.91
N PHE A 525 -25.10 -14.54 -13.93
CA PHE A 525 -25.64 -15.90 -13.81
C PHE A 525 -26.50 -16.23 -15.02
N THR A 526 -27.40 -15.33 -15.43
CA THR A 526 -28.23 -15.52 -16.63
C THR A 526 -27.37 -15.80 -17.87
N GLN A 527 -26.30 -15.01 -18.09
CA GLN A 527 -25.38 -15.27 -19.21
C GLN A 527 -24.63 -16.60 -19.05
N PHE A 528 -24.17 -16.95 -17.85
CA PHE A 528 -23.48 -18.21 -17.60
C PHE A 528 -24.37 -19.42 -17.89
N PHE A 529 -25.61 -19.44 -17.41
CA PHE A 529 -26.54 -20.55 -17.65
C PHE A 529 -27.06 -20.60 -19.10
N ASN A 530 -27.14 -19.46 -19.78
CA ASN A 530 -27.50 -19.40 -21.21
C ASN A 530 -26.38 -19.93 -22.12
N TYR A 531 -25.13 -19.55 -21.85
CA TYR A 531 -24.00 -19.89 -22.72
C TYR A 531 -23.25 -21.16 -22.29
N LYS A 532 -23.35 -21.58 -21.02
CA LYS A 532 -22.72 -22.79 -20.49
C LYS A 532 -21.23 -22.87 -20.84
N ASN A 533 -20.80 -23.91 -21.55
CA ASN A 533 -19.41 -24.07 -21.99
C ASN A 533 -18.94 -22.99 -22.98
N ASP A 534 -19.85 -22.29 -23.66
CA ASP A 534 -19.52 -21.17 -24.55
C ASP A 534 -19.40 -19.83 -23.80
N PHE A 535 -19.61 -19.80 -22.49
CA PHE A 535 -19.62 -18.55 -21.71
C PHE A 535 -18.32 -17.76 -21.88
N ASP A 536 -17.17 -18.44 -21.89
CA ASP A 536 -15.84 -17.84 -22.09
C ASP A 536 -15.70 -17.03 -23.39
N GLN A 537 -16.55 -17.30 -24.39
CA GLN A 537 -16.52 -16.63 -25.70
C GLN A 537 -17.67 -15.64 -25.89
N LYS A 538 -18.84 -15.89 -25.29
CA LYS A 538 -20.10 -15.18 -25.59
C LYS A 538 -20.51 -14.14 -24.55
N HIS A 539 -19.84 -14.07 -23.40
CA HIS A 539 -20.22 -13.15 -22.33
C HIS A 539 -20.00 -11.66 -22.71
N SER A 540 -20.75 -10.78 -22.06
CA SER A 540 -20.61 -9.31 -22.18
C SER A 540 -19.78 -8.66 -21.06
N LEU A 541 -19.20 -9.46 -20.14
CA LEU A 541 -18.45 -8.96 -19.00
C LEU A 541 -17.11 -8.33 -19.41
N GLY A 542 -16.74 -7.21 -18.78
CA GLY A 542 -15.40 -6.65 -18.90
C GLY A 542 -14.33 -7.58 -18.32
N SER A 543 -13.07 -7.47 -18.76
CA SER A 543 -12.00 -8.43 -18.44
C SER A 543 -11.80 -8.69 -16.93
N GLN A 544 -11.82 -7.64 -16.11
CA GLN A 544 -11.72 -7.76 -14.65
C GLN A 544 -12.97 -8.43 -14.04
N MET A 545 -14.15 -8.01 -14.48
CA MET A 545 -15.43 -8.59 -14.03
C MET A 545 -15.50 -10.09 -14.33
N TYR A 546 -15.11 -10.46 -15.55
CA TYR A 546 -15.03 -11.85 -15.98
C TYR A 546 -14.04 -12.66 -15.15
N SER A 547 -12.85 -12.12 -14.86
CA SER A 547 -11.84 -12.81 -14.02
C SER A 547 -12.38 -13.12 -12.62
N PHE A 548 -13.00 -12.14 -11.95
CA PHE A 548 -13.59 -12.34 -10.62
C PHE A 548 -14.82 -13.24 -10.65
N PHE A 549 -15.65 -13.15 -11.69
CA PHE A 549 -16.80 -14.04 -11.84
C PHE A 549 -16.37 -15.48 -12.11
N LYS A 550 -15.36 -15.71 -12.95
CA LYS A 550 -14.80 -17.05 -13.20
C LYS A 550 -14.24 -17.66 -11.92
N ARG A 551 -13.62 -16.86 -11.06
CA ARG A 551 -13.25 -17.30 -9.71
C ARG A 551 -14.46 -17.69 -8.88
N PHE A 552 -15.49 -16.83 -8.83
CA PHE A 552 -16.74 -17.14 -8.13
C PHE A 552 -17.38 -18.45 -8.63
N LEU A 553 -17.43 -18.68 -9.95
CA LEU A 553 -17.99 -19.90 -10.52
C LEU A 553 -17.25 -21.15 -10.03
N ARG A 554 -15.91 -21.11 -9.92
CA ARG A 554 -15.12 -22.21 -9.34
C ARG A 554 -15.37 -22.37 -7.85
N ASP A 555 -15.42 -21.25 -7.13
CA ASP A 555 -15.63 -21.21 -5.69
C ASP A 555 -17.02 -21.73 -5.28
N ALA A 556 -18.04 -21.54 -6.14
CA ALA A 556 -19.40 -22.07 -5.97
C ALA A 556 -19.59 -23.48 -6.56
N ASP A 557 -18.50 -24.10 -7.05
CA ASP A 557 -18.48 -25.40 -7.75
C ASP A 557 -19.31 -25.43 -9.04
N LEU A 558 -19.55 -24.29 -9.69
CA LEU A 558 -20.24 -24.19 -10.98
C LEU A 558 -19.32 -24.47 -12.17
N LEU A 559 -18.01 -24.28 -11.99
CA LEU A 559 -17.00 -24.50 -13.02
C LEU A 559 -15.91 -25.43 -12.50
N ASP A 560 -15.64 -26.52 -13.22
CA ASP A 560 -14.58 -27.48 -12.92
C ASP A 560 -13.50 -27.51 -14.04
N LYS A 561 -12.64 -28.53 -14.02
CA LYS A 561 -11.60 -28.72 -15.05
C LYS A 561 -12.14 -29.01 -16.45
N ASN A 562 -13.37 -29.51 -16.55
CA ASN A 562 -14.05 -29.87 -17.79
C ASN A 562 -14.98 -28.75 -18.30
N GLY A 563 -15.17 -27.69 -17.51
CA GLY A 563 -16.02 -26.55 -17.86
C GLY A 563 -17.25 -26.51 -16.97
N PHE A 564 -18.43 -26.48 -17.59
CA PHE A 564 -19.73 -26.48 -16.91
C PHE A 564 -19.89 -27.76 -16.07
N SER A 565 -19.87 -27.61 -14.75
CA SER A 565 -19.83 -28.72 -13.79
C SER A 565 -21.18 -29.43 -13.59
N HIS A 566 -21.16 -30.59 -12.92
CA HIS A 566 -22.39 -31.28 -12.49
C HIS A 566 -23.27 -30.43 -11.57
N THR A 567 -22.68 -29.70 -10.61
CA THR A 567 -23.39 -28.76 -9.74
C THR A 567 -24.07 -27.65 -10.57
N ALA A 568 -23.43 -27.17 -11.65
CA ALA A 568 -24.05 -26.23 -12.57
C ALA A 568 -25.20 -26.83 -13.38
N GLU A 569 -25.14 -28.11 -13.78
CA GLU A 569 -26.26 -28.80 -14.43
C GLU A 569 -27.48 -28.88 -13.52
N VAL A 570 -27.27 -29.22 -12.24
CA VAL A 570 -28.33 -29.27 -11.23
C VAL A 570 -28.96 -27.89 -11.04
N ILE A 571 -28.14 -26.84 -10.86
CA ILE A 571 -28.65 -25.47 -10.72
C ILE A 571 -29.35 -24.99 -11.99
N ASN A 572 -28.87 -25.37 -13.18
CA ASN A 572 -29.53 -25.06 -14.43
C ASN A 572 -30.91 -25.72 -14.55
N LYS A 573 -31.07 -26.94 -14.00
CA LYS A 573 -32.35 -27.66 -13.97
C LYS A 573 -33.35 -27.04 -12.98
N LEU A 574 -32.86 -26.62 -11.80
CA LEU A 574 -33.68 -25.97 -10.78
C LEU A 574 -34.10 -24.55 -11.19
N GLY A 575 -33.20 -23.82 -11.86
CA GLY A 575 -33.38 -22.42 -12.22
C GLY A 575 -32.93 -21.47 -11.10
N LEU A 576 -32.67 -20.22 -11.47
CA LEU A 576 -32.21 -19.17 -10.53
C LEU A 576 -33.32 -18.65 -9.61
N ASP A 577 -34.58 -19.00 -9.90
CA ASP A 577 -35.75 -18.57 -9.15
C ASP A 577 -36.01 -19.50 -7.94
N ASP A 578 -35.42 -20.70 -7.94
CA ASP A 578 -35.48 -21.65 -6.83
C ASP A 578 -34.38 -21.36 -5.81
N LEU A 579 -34.76 -21.11 -4.55
CA LEU A 579 -33.81 -20.86 -3.46
C LEU A 579 -32.86 -22.03 -3.18
N SER A 580 -33.22 -23.25 -3.60
CA SER A 580 -32.36 -24.42 -3.53
C SER A 580 -31.05 -24.21 -4.30
N SER A 581 -31.12 -23.55 -5.46
CA SER A 581 -29.94 -23.18 -6.26
C SER A 581 -28.97 -22.32 -5.45
N TRP A 582 -29.49 -21.32 -4.74
CA TRP A 582 -28.71 -20.40 -3.94
C TRP A 582 -28.19 -21.04 -2.65
N GLY A 583 -28.96 -21.94 -2.05
CA GLY A 583 -28.52 -22.71 -0.88
C GLY A 583 -27.35 -23.65 -1.21
N ILE A 584 -27.38 -24.32 -2.37
CA ILE A 584 -26.25 -25.16 -2.85
C ILE A 584 -25.00 -24.28 -3.07
N MET A 585 -25.15 -23.17 -3.80
CA MET A 585 -24.03 -22.25 -4.03
C MET A 585 -23.46 -21.69 -2.72
N LEU A 586 -24.31 -21.30 -1.76
CA LEU A 586 -23.85 -20.74 -0.49
C LEU A 586 -23.11 -21.80 0.34
N THR A 587 -23.58 -23.05 0.30
CA THR A 587 -22.89 -24.18 0.95
C THR A 587 -21.45 -24.28 0.45
N ASN A 588 -21.23 -24.25 -0.87
CA ASN A 588 -19.90 -24.33 -1.46
C ASN A 588 -19.04 -23.10 -1.14
N LEU A 589 -19.63 -21.90 -1.30
CA LEU A 589 -18.96 -20.64 -1.01
C LEU A 589 -18.51 -20.54 0.45
N SER A 590 -19.22 -21.16 1.39
CA SER A 590 -18.87 -21.15 2.81
C SER A 590 -17.48 -21.75 3.12
N TYR A 591 -16.87 -22.47 2.18
CA TYR A 591 -15.50 -23.00 2.28
C TYR A 591 -14.43 -22.07 1.68
N THR A 592 -14.83 -20.91 1.16
CA THR A 592 -13.93 -19.89 0.61
C THR A 592 -13.55 -18.88 1.68
N PRO A 593 -12.33 -18.30 1.68
CA PRO A 593 -11.87 -17.42 2.76
C PRO A 593 -12.83 -16.27 3.08
N GLN A 594 -13.38 -15.62 2.06
CA GLN A 594 -14.19 -14.43 2.24
C GLN A 594 -15.60 -14.73 2.76
N ILE A 595 -16.28 -15.75 2.21
CA ILE A 595 -17.64 -16.11 2.63
C ILE A 595 -17.61 -16.96 3.91
N ASN A 596 -16.57 -17.78 4.12
CA ASN A 596 -16.32 -18.42 5.40
C ASN A 596 -16.19 -17.40 6.53
N TRP A 597 -15.38 -16.35 6.32
CA TRP A 597 -15.26 -15.26 7.28
C TRP A 597 -16.61 -14.59 7.55
N TYR A 598 -17.41 -14.33 6.51
CA TYR A 598 -18.76 -13.75 6.67
C TYR A 598 -19.67 -14.64 7.52
N VAL A 599 -19.71 -15.94 7.23
CA VAL A 599 -20.56 -16.93 7.92
C VAL A 599 -20.10 -17.15 9.37
N LYS A 600 -18.79 -17.27 9.62
CA LYS A 600 -18.26 -17.52 10.97
C LYS A 600 -18.22 -16.27 11.85
N ARG A 601 -18.07 -15.08 11.25
CA ARG A 601 -17.83 -13.83 12.01
C ARG A 601 -19.10 -13.01 12.26
N LEU A 602 -20.05 -13.02 11.33
CA LEU A 602 -21.30 -12.28 11.48
C LEU A 602 -22.38 -13.22 12.02
N LYS A 603 -22.92 -12.90 13.19
CA LYS A 603 -23.97 -13.71 13.83
C LYS A 603 -25.34 -13.44 13.21
N MET A 604 -26.22 -14.44 13.31
CA MET A 604 -27.62 -14.31 12.90
C MET A 604 -28.33 -13.25 13.75
N LEU A 605 -29.19 -12.45 13.10
CA LEU A 605 -30.04 -11.43 13.72
C LEU A 605 -29.30 -10.31 14.46
N GLU A 606 -27.99 -10.18 14.25
CA GLU A 606 -27.19 -9.05 14.73
C GLU A 606 -26.89 -8.08 13.58
N ASN A 607 -26.99 -6.78 13.87
CA ASN A 607 -26.72 -5.71 12.89
C ASN A 607 -25.24 -5.29 12.96
N TYR A 608 -24.54 -5.36 11.83
CA TYR A 608 -23.12 -4.99 11.71
C TYR A 608 -22.96 -3.76 10.84
N THR A 609 -22.54 -2.64 11.45
CA THR A 609 -22.23 -1.40 10.72
C THR A 609 -21.02 -1.58 9.81
N LYS A 610 -20.92 -0.73 8.79
CA LYS A 610 -19.77 -0.68 7.89
C LYS A 610 -18.47 -0.55 8.68
N GLU A 611 -18.35 0.46 9.51
CA GLU A 611 -17.13 0.78 10.25
C GLU A 611 -16.68 -0.39 11.13
N TYR A 612 -17.63 -1.03 11.81
CA TYR A 612 -17.33 -2.18 12.65
C TYR A 612 -16.87 -3.38 11.81
N THR A 613 -17.57 -3.69 10.72
CA THR A 613 -17.20 -4.79 9.81
C THR A 613 -15.83 -4.59 9.20
N LEU A 614 -15.52 -3.37 8.73
CA LEU A 614 -14.18 -3.02 8.22
C LEU A 614 -13.11 -3.23 9.30
N SER A 615 -13.40 -2.86 10.55
CA SER A 615 -12.47 -3.05 11.67
C SER A 615 -12.22 -4.54 11.97
N LEU A 616 -13.27 -5.37 11.92
CA LEU A 616 -13.16 -6.82 12.10
C LEU A 616 -12.29 -7.45 11.00
N LEU A 617 -12.53 -7.09 9.73
CA LEU A 617 -11.73 -7.57 8.60
C LEU A 617 -10.24 -7.24 8.78
N VAL A 618 -9.90 -6.01 9.18
CA VAL A 618 -8.50 -5.62 9.43
C VAL A 618 -7.92 -6.40 10.62
N ASN A 619 -8.69 -6.57 11.69
CA ASN A 619 -8.24 -7.32 12.87
C ASN A 619 -7.97 -8.79 12.55
N ASP A 620 -8.75 -9.37 11.62
CA ASP A 620 -8.66 -10.77 11.21
C ASP A 620 -7.72 -10.98 9.98
N GLY A 621 -6.96 -9.96 9.59
CA GLY A 621 -5.83 -10.09 8.65
C GLY A 621 -6.03 -9.50 7.25
N ALA A 622 -7.15 -8.85 6.96
CA ALA A 622 -7.33 -8.12 5.70
C ALA A 622 -6.47 -6.84 5.65
N LYS A 623 -5.97 -6.47 4.46
CA LYS A 623 -5.29 -5.18 4.27
C LYS A 623 -6.29 -4.04 4.33
N GLU A 624 -5.90 -2.90 4.92
CA GLU A 624 -6.76 -1.71 4.98
C GLU A 624 -7.18 -1.21 3.58
N SER A 625 -6.36 -1.40 2.55
CA SER A 625 -6.71 -1.07 1.17
C SER A 625 -7.81 -1.96 0.57
N TRP A 626 -8.08 -3.13 1.15
CA TRP A 626 -9.03 -4.11 0.61
C TRP A 626 -10.40 -4.07 1.27
N VAL A 627 -10.50 -3.59 2.50
CA VAL A 627 -11.72 -3.78 3.30
C VAL A 627 -12.95 -3.11 2.68
N ASN A 628 -12.78 -1.98 1.98
CA ASN A 628 -13.87 -1.34 1.24
C ASN A 628 -14.36 -2.15 0.03
N ASP A 629 -13.44 -2.83 -0.67
CA ASP A 629 -13.79 -3.74 -1.75
C ASP A 629 -14.58 -4.95 -1.22
N ILE A 630 -14.09 -5.55 -0.13
CA ILE A 630 -14.74 -6.69 0.54
C ILE A 630 -16.14 -6.27 1.03
N TRP A 631 -16.28 -5.12 1.69
CA TRP A 631 -17.58 -4.58 2.09
C TRP A 631 -18.53 -4.41 0.89
N SER A 632 -18.04 -3.82 -0.21
CA SER A 632 -18.84 -3.64 -1.41
C SER A 632 -19.29 -4.96 -2.01
N SER A 633 -18.47 -6.01 -1.93
CA SER A 633 -18.86 -7.34 -2.38
C SER A 633 -19.92 -8.01 -1.52
N PHE A 634 -19.86 -7.87 -0.18
CA PHE A 634 -20.93 -8.36 0.68
C PHE A 634 -22.27 -7.73 0.32
N GLY A 635 -22.27 -6.43 0.02
CA GLY A 635 -23.46 -5.72 -0.45
C GLY A 635 -24.07 -6.32 -1.70
N ARG A 636 -23.26 -6.76 -2.67
CA ARG A 636 -23.77 -7.46 -3.85
C ARG A 636 -24.30 -8.85 -3.53
N PHE A 637 -23.65 -9.60 -2.64
CA PHE A 637 -24.13 -10.92 -2.25
C PHE A 637 -25.51 -10.86 -1.59
N VAL A 638 -25.74 -9.89 -0.69
CA VAL A 638 -27.04 -9.70 -0.02
C VAL A 638 -28.09 -9.01 -0.89
N GLU A 639 -27.74 -8.57 -2.10
CA GLU A 639 -28.71 -8.16 -3.14
C GLU A 639 -29.19 -9.33 -3.99
N LEU A 640 -28.42 -10.43 -4.04
CA LEU A 640 -28.81 -11.67 -4.70
C LEU A 640 -29.73 -12.49 -3.77
N PRO A 641 -30.44 -13.51 -4.30
CA PRO A 641 -31.28 -14.40 -3.50
C PRO A 641 -30.54 -15.16 -2.37
N PHE A 642 -29.21 -15.08 -2.28
CA PHE A 642 -28.45 -15.45 -1.07
C PHE A 642 -29.00 -14.80 0.22
N LYS A 643 -29.64 -13.63 0.10
CA LYS A 643 -30.30 -12.93 1.21
C LYS A 643 -31.35 -13.78 1.92
N GLU A 644 -32.01 -14.69 1.19
CA GLU A 644 -33.12 -15.50 1.69
C GLU A 644 -32.66 -16.84 2.28
N VAL A 645 -31.41 -17.22 2.04
CA VAL A 645 -30.82 -18.51 2.45
C VAL A 645 -29.66 -18.35 3.43
N GLY A 646 -29.69 -17.33 4.30
CA GLY A 646 -28.72 -17.21 5.42
C GLY A 646 -27.72 -16.06 5.32
N MET A 647 -27.58 -15.40 4.16
CA MET A 647 -26.73 -14.18 4.09
C MET A 647 -27.44 -12.94 4.64
N GLY A 648 -28.77 -12.91 4.62
CA GLY A 648 -29.58 -11.81 5.13
C GLY A 648 -29.54 -10.55 4.29
N HIS A 649 -29.82 -9.40 4.89
CA HIS A 649 -30.09 -8.15 4.19
C HIS A 649 -29.11 -7.04 4.58
N SER A 650 -29.14 -5.94 3.83
CA SER A 650 -28.38 -4.73 4.14
C SER A 650 -29.30 -3.54 4.32
N GLU A 651 -28.91 -2.62 5.21
CA GLU A 651 -29.52 -1.31 5.32
C GLU A 651 -28.74 -0.31 4.46
N LYS A 652 -29.48 0.58 3.79
CA LYS A 652 -28.91 1.58 2.90
C LYS A 652 -29.35 2.98 3.31
N GLU A 653 -28.39 3.88 3.42
CA GLU A 653 -28.65 5.31 3.47
C GLU A 653 -28.35 5.93 2.12
N LYS A 654 -29.36 6.55 1.50
CA LYS A 654 -29.33 7.04 0.12
C LYS A 654 -28.99 5.91 -0.86
N ARG A 655 -27.72 5.80 -1.28
CA ARG A 655 -27.20 4.79 -2.22
C ARG A 655 -26.09 3.93 -1.63
N HIS A 656 -25.76 4.12 -0.34
CA HIS A 656 -24.63 3.44 0.28
C HIS A 656 -25.13 2.45 1.33
N MET A 657 -24.60 1.24 1.28
CA MET A 657 -24.79 0.24 2.32
C MET A 657 -24.08 0.69 3.60
N VAL A 658 -24.86 0.82 4.68
CA VAL A 658 -24.39 1.28 6.00
C VAL A 658 -24.28 0.15 7.01
N SER A 659 -25.07 -0.91 6.86
CA SER A 659 -24.99 -2.09 7.72
C SER A 659 -25.46 -3.37 7.00
N ILE A 660 -25.16 -4.51 7.61
CA ILE A 660 -25.59 -5.85 7.17
C ILE A 660 -26.09 -6.64 8.38
N THR A 661 -27.19 -7.37 8.18
CA THR A 661 -27.77 -8.28 9.18
C THR A 661 -28.02 -9.64 8.53
N ARG A 662 -27.42 -10.70 9.06
CA ARG A 662 -27.72 -12.08 8.61
C ARG A 662 -29.08 -12.53 9.15
N THR A 663 -29.85 -13.25 8.34
CA THR A 663 -31.17 -13.75 8.73
C THR A 663 -31.32 -15.24 8.43
N PRO A 664 -31.98 -16.03 9.30
CA PRO A 664 -32.24 -17.45 9.07
C PRO A 664 -33.03 -17.73 7.79
N TRP A 665 -32.71 -18.85 7.13
CA TRP A 665 -33.52 -19.36 6.02
C TRP A 665 -34.85 -19.90 6.55
N GLN A 666 -35.96 -19.26 6.17
CA GLN A 666 -37.28 -19.54 6.75
C GLN A 666 -37.83 -20.92 6.36
N ASN A 667 -37.69 -21.30 5.10
CA ASN A 667 -38.22 -22.54 4.53
C ASN A 667 -37.11 -23.31 3.81
N PRO A 668 -36.16 -23.91 4.54
CA PRO A 668 -35.02 -24.61 3.95
C PRO A 668 -35.45 -25.87 3.19
N ASN A 669 -34.91 -26.07 1.99
CA ASN A 669 -35.11 -27.32 1.26
C ASN A 669 -34.34 -28.46 1.96
N PRO A 670 -34.99 -29.54 2.41
CA PRO A 670 -34.30 -30.63 3.11
C PRO A 670 -33.12 -31.21 2.33
N ARG A 671 -33.22 -31.32 1.00
CA ARG A 671 -32.13 -31.86 0.15
C ARG A 671 -30.88 -30.99 0.18
N VAL A 672 -31.03 -29.65 0.31
CA VAL A 672 -29.89 -28.73 0.45
C VAL A 672 -29.24 -28.88 1.82
N ILE A 673 -30.02 -29.12 2.86
CA ILE A 673 -29.49 -29.38 4.20
C ILE A 673 -28.73 -30.70 4.23
N LEU A 674 -29.26 -31.75 3.57
CA LEU A 674 -28.56 -33.01 3.37
C LEU A 674 -27.23 -32.79 2.62
N TYR A 675 -27.23 -32.01 1.54
CA TYR A 675 -26.01 -31.66 0.80
C TYR A 675 -24.98 -30.98 1.71
N SER A 676 -25.41 -29.99 2.49
CA SER A 676 -24.55 -29.28 3.45
C SER A 676 -24.01 -30.17 4.57
N LEU A 677 -24.77 -31.17 5.03
CA LEU A 677 -24.29 -32.14 6.01
C LEU A 677 -23.17 -33.02 5.44
N TYR A 678 -23.29 -33.47 4.20
CA TYR A 678 -22.21 -34.19 3.52
C TYR A 678 -20.99 -33.31 3.29
N LYS A 679 -21.16 -32.05 2.87
CA LYS A 679 -20.05 -31.08 2.77
C LYS A 679 -19.37 -30.85 4.12
N PHE A 680 -20.14 -30.76 5.20
CA PHE A 680 -19.61 -30.64 6.56
C PHE A 680 -18.76 -31.86 6.93
N ALA A 681 -19.28 -33.07 6.71
CA ALA A 681 -18.56 -34.32 7.00
C ALA A 681 -17.27 -34.46 6.18
N GLU A 682 -17.32 -34.18 4.87
CA GLU A 682 -16.16 -34.16 3.97
C GLU A 682 -15.11 -33.14 4.44
N GLY A 683 -15.54 -31.93 4.81
CA GLY A 683 -14.66 -30.90 5.34
C GLY A 683 -14.00 -31.28 6.67
N CYS A 684 -14.69 -32.09 7.49
CA CYS A 684 -14.16 -32.63 8.75
C CYS A 684 -13.31 -33.89 8.57
N GLY A 685 -12.84 -34.20 7.34
CA GLY A 685 -11.99 -35.36 7.08
C GLY A 685 -12.75 -36.69 7.00
N GLY A 686 -14.03 -36.66 6.61
CA GLY A 686 -14.86 -37.87 6.44
C GLY A 686 -15.53 -38.34 7.75
N TYR A 687 -15.80 -37.43 8.67
CA TYR A 687 -16.48 -37.73 9.93
C TYR A 687 -18.01 -37.75 9.74
N TYR A 688 -18.58 -38.92 9.44
CA TYR A 688 -20.00 -39.09 9.06
C TYR A 688 -20.97 -39.34 10.23
N GLN A 689 -20.50 -39.28 11.47
CA GLN A 689 -21.36 -39.44 12.65
C GLN A 689 -21.14 -38.29 13.63
N PHE A 690 -22.17 -37.51 13.93
CA PHE A 690 -22.07 -36.36 14.82
C PHE A 690 -23.42 -36.07 15.49
N THR A 691 -23.44 -35.22 16.50
CA THR A 691 -24.66 -34.82 17.21
C THR A 691 -25.24 -33.52 16.66
N LEU A 692 -26.55 -33.30 16.83
CA LEU A 692 -27.15 -32.00 16.54
C LEU A 692 -26.54 -30.89 17.41
N GLY A 693 -26.24 -31.18 18.68
CA GLY A 693 -25.50 -30.28 19.57
C GLY A 693 -24.15 -29.84 18.99
N ARG A 694 -23.42 -30.75 18.30
CA ARG A 694 -22.18 -30.39 17.61
C ARG A 694 -22.41 -29.41 16.46
N LEU A 695 -23.46 -29.62 15.68
CA LEU A 695 -23.79 -28.72 14.57
C LEU A 695 -24.18 -27.33 15.07
N LEU A 696 -24.94 -27.24 16.16
CA LEU A 696 -25.38 -25.98 16.78
C LEU A 696 -24.26 -25.23 17.53
N ASN A 697 -23.16 -25.91 17.88
CA ASN A 697 -22.03 -25.27 18.55
C ASN A 697 -21.04 -24.67 17.55
N HIS A 698 -21.18 -23.36 17.31
CA HIS A 698 -20.34 -22.57 16.40
C HIS A 698 -19.02 -22.10 17.04
N GLU A 699 -18.79 -22.36 18.33
CA GLU A 699 -17.54 -21.96 19.01
C GLU A 699 -16.38 -22.95 18.75
N ILE A 700 -16.70 -24.17 18.30
CA ILE A 700 -15.70 -25.22 18.02
C ILE A 700 -15.14 -25.00 16.62
N ASP A 701 -13.85 -24.67 16.56
CA ASP A 701 -13.15 -24.52 15.28
C ASP A 701 -13.11 -25.83 14.50
N SER A 702 -13.48 -25.76 13.22
CA SER A 702 -13.57 -26.89 12.32
C SER A 702 -13.40 -26.44 10.89
N GLU A 703 -12.77 -27.31 10.09
CA GLU A 703 -12.64 -27.15 8.65
C GLU A 703 -13.99 -27.32 7.93
N GLY A 704 -14.93 -28.08 8.50
CA GLY A 704 -16.32 -28.14 8.03
C GLY A 704 -17.16 -26.98 8.57
N VAL A 705 -18.07 -26.45 7.75
CA VAL A 705 -19.04 -25.43 8.16
C VAL A 705 -20.43 -26.06 8.27
N SER A 706 -21.08 -25.95 9.43
CA SER A 706 -22.34 -26.66 9.69
C SER A 706 -23.52 -25.98 8.97
N PRO A 707 -24.57 -26.74 8.59
CA PRO A 707 -25.78 -26.15 7.99
C PRO A 707 -26.46 -25.14 8.92
N THR A 708 -26.39 -25.32 10.24
CA THR A 708 -26.97 -24.37 11.20
C THR A 708 -26.21 -23.04 11.20
N GLU A 709 -24.90 -23.06 10.99
CA GLU A 709 -24.06 -21.86 10.91
C GLU A 709 -24.26 -21.15 9.56
N ILE A 710 -24.37 -21.89 8.45
CA ILE A 710 -24.60 -21.34 7.10
C ILE A 710 -26.00 -20.71 7.01
N PHE A 711 -27.02 -21.47 7.38
CA PHE A 711 -28.43 -21.15 7.12
C PHE A 711 -29.18 -20.56 8.32
N GLY A 712 -28.57 -20.53 9.51
CA GLY A 712 -29.17 -19.95 10.72
C GLY A 712 -30.29 -20.79 11.33
N LEU A 713 -30.22 -22.11 11.17
CA LEU A 713 -31.26 -23.04 11.61
C LEU A 713 -31.16 -23.34 13.10
N ASP A 714 -32.29 -23.24 13.79
CA ASP A 714 -32.39 -23.61 15.20
C ASP A 714 -32.57 -25.13 15.38
N ARG A 715 -32.62 -25.56 16.65
CA ARG A 715 -32.78 -26.97 17.02
C ARG A 715 -34.09 -27.56 16.48
N ASP A 716 -35.21 -26.87 16.67
CA ASP A 716 -36.53 -27.38 16.29
C ASP A 716 -36.67 -27.54 14.77
N GLN A 717 -36.13 -26.59 14.00
CA GLN A 717 -36.06 -26.68 12.55
C GLN A 717 -35.19 -27.87 12.11
N MET A 718 -34.00 -28.01 12.69
CA MET A 718 -33.09 -29.11 12.35
C MET A 718 -33.67 -30.48 12.69
N GLU A 719 -34.30 -30.66 13.86
CA GLU A 719 -34.91 -31.94 14.23
C GLU A 719 -35.98 -32.35 13.23
N LYS A 720 -36.89 -31.43 12.85
CA LYS A 720 -37.92 -31.69 11.82
C LYS A 720 -37.31 -32.05 10.47
N LEU A 721 -36.28 -31.32 10.04
CA LEU A 721 -35.61 -31.57 8.76
C LEU A 721 -34.90 -32.92 8.75
N LEU A 722 -34.15 -33.23 9.82
CA LEU A 722 -33.37 -34.47 9.94
C LEU A 722 -34.26 -35.70 10.08
N THR A 723 -35.37 -35.61 10.81
CA THR A 723 -36.38 -36.69 10.85
C THR A 723 -37.01 -36.90 9.48
N GLY A 724 -37.41 -35.83 8.80
CA GLY A 724 -37.96 -35.92 7.43
C GLY A 724 -36.95 -36.51 6.44
N LEU A 725 -35.68 -36.13 6.53
CA LEU A 725 -34.63 -36.68 5.68
C LEU A 725 -34.36 -38.17 5.95
N SER A 726 -34.40 -38.60 7.21
CA SER A 726 -34.19 -40.01 7.59
C SER A 726 -35.31 -40.92 7.09
N ILE A 727 -36.53 -40.39 6.99
CA ILE A 727 -37.70 -41.11 6.46
C ILE A 727 -37.63 -41.18 4.92
N ASN A 728 -37.35 -40.06 4.27
CA ASN A 728 -37.45 -39.95 2.81
C ASN A 728 -36.18 -40.39 2.06
N TYR A 729 -35.02 -40.37 2.72
CA TYR A 729 -33.72 -40.71 2.15
C TYR A 729 -32.86 -41.58 3.09
N PRO A 730 -33.37 -42.74 3.56
CA PRO A 730 -32.67 -43.63 4.51
C PRO A 730 -31.33 -44.18 3.98
N GLU A 731 -31.14 -44.16 2.66
CA GLU A 731 -29.93 -44.50 1.93
C GLU A 731 -28.84 -43.40 1.99
N PHE A 732 -29.13 -42.25 2.58
CA PHE A 732 -28.18 -41.16 2.81
C PHE A 732 -28.00 -40.81 4.29
N ILE A 733 -29.03 -40.93 5.12
CA ILE A 733 -28.97 -40.42 6.50
C ILE A 733 -29.88 -41.20 7.43
N ASN A 734 -29.45 -41.31 8.68
CA ASN A 734 -30.27 -41.73 9.80
C ASN A 734 -30.06 -40.76 10.98
N ALA A 735 -31.13 -40.19 11.52
CA ALA A 735 -31.10 -39.31 12.66
C ALA A 735 -32.10 -39.77 13.73
N THR A 736 -31.65 -39.77 14.98
CA THR A 736 -32.45 -40.22 16.13
C THR A 736 -32.47 -39.15 17.20
N PHE A 737 -33.67 -38.71 17.57
CA PHE A 737 -33.92 -37.76 18.65
C PHE A 737 -34.74 -38.44 19.75
N THR A 738 -34.11 -38.77 20.87
CA THR A 738 -34.77 -39.23 22.10
C THR A 738 -34.29 -38.39 23.29
N LEU A 739 -34.89 -38.55 24.46
CA LEU A 739 -34.66 -37.69 25.64
C LEU A 739 -33.18 -37.42 25.99
N ASP A 740 -32.25 -38.32 25.63
CA ASP A 740 -30.80 -38.19 25.87
C ASP A 740 -29.92 -38.37 24.61
N LEU A 741 -30.49 -38.49 23.40
CA LEU A 741 -29.72 -38.76 22.16
C LEU A 741 -30.15 -37.82 21.04
N ASP A 742 -29.19 -37.16 20.39
CA ASP A 742 -29.39 -36.31 19.20
C ASP A 742 -28.42 -36.67 18.07
N ASN A 743 -28.28 -37.98 17.83
CA ASN A 743 -27.31 -38.55 16.90
C ASN A 743 -27.74 -38.41 15.44
N ILE A 744 -26.79 -38.05 14.58
CA ILE A 744 -26.92 -37.98 13.13
C ILE A 744 -25.81 -38.84 12.52
N THR A 745 -26.21 -39.80 11.70
CA THR A 745 -25.30 -40.70 10.98
C THR A 745 -25.57 -40.61 9.48
N LEU A 746 -24.60 -40.07 8.75
CA LEU A 746 -24.57 -40.09 7.29
C LEU A 746 -23.99 -41.42 6.80
N ARG A 747 -24.35 -41.81 5.58
CA ARG A 747 -23.83 -43.01 4.92
C ARG A 747 -22.46 -42.73 4.31
N SER A 748 -21.41 -43.36 4.83
CA SER A 748 -20.01 -43.09 4.44
C SER A 748 -19.68 -43.47 3.00
N GLU A 749 -20.50 -44.31 2.37
CA GLU A 749 -20.40 -44.70 0.95
C GLU A 749 -20.98 -43.65 -0.01
N LYS A 750 -21.64 -42.62 0.51
CA LYS A 750 -22.19 -41.50 -0.25
C LYS A 750 -21.33 -40.25 -0.06
N SER A 751 -21.47 -39.31 -0.98
CA SER A 751 -20.82 -38.01 -0.98
C SER A 751 -21.82 -36.88 -1.20
N SER A 752 -21.37 -35.64 -1.01
CA SER A 752 -22.14 -34.46 -1.38
C SER A 752 -22.54 -34.46 -2.86
N GLN A 753 -21.71 -35.04 -3.74
CA GLN A 753 -22.03 -35.18 -5.16
C GLN A 753 -23.15 -36.18 -5.41
N ASP A 754 -23.25 -37.26 -4.63
CA ASP A 754 -24.38 -38.20 -4.74
C ASP A 754 -25.70 -37.54 -4.34
N VAL A 755 -25.69 -36.64 -3.34
CA VAL A 755 -26.88 -35.89 -2.92
C VAL A 755 -27.41 -34.98 -4.04
N LEU A 756 -26.53 -34.44 -4.89
CA LEU A 756 -26.93 -33.60 -6.02
C LEU A 756 -27.83 -34.34 -7.04
N THR A 757 -27.73 -35.68 -7.10
CA THR A 757 -28.60 -36.50 -7.96
C THR A 757 -30.07 -36.53 -7.52
N LEU A 758 -30.36 -36.06 -6.30
CA LEU A 758 -31.73 -35.97 -5.75
C LEU A 758 -32.52 -34.76 -6.25
N PHE A 759 -31.89 -33.84 -7.00
CA PHE A 759 -32.50 -32.63 -7.56
C PHE A 759 -32.90 -32.84 -9.03
#